data_AF-A0A6G0RYM7-F1
#
_entry.id   AF-A0A6G0RYM7-F1
#
_cell.length_a   1.000
_cell.length_b   1.000
_cell.length_c   1.000
_cell.angle_alpha   90.00
_cell.angle_beta   90.00
_cell.angle_gamma   90.00
#
_symmetry.space_group_name_H-M   'P 1'
#
loop_
_entity.id
_entity.type
_entity.pdbx_description
1 polymer ?
#
loop_
_entity_poly.entity_id
_entity_poly.type
_entity_poly.pdbx_seq_one_letter_code
_entity_poly.pdbx_strand_id
1 'polypeptide(L)'
;MINLVFLLDITGSMADELEGVKRTVRHLVDSVFEEDYAVMITIVTFTESSQGCFVTSKSFTDGVEASNFVMSVKLCTPPGQPSVVANGGDGDENQKAALAELLTLDNTMPTIAFLITDAGPHLLAETRTSEAQHEINFLKEKHSIVDSDVFNVLALVQAHFEGNLIVNIVKYVKNSDHCMYGIIAKKFGGVLIEPKVRDAQQLASGLLLILSKMFDRCTGGTFTPALETESTVSEAALDSFIFYDVEDLSIPSSEDGVKKNSIPKAGDTRDVLFAFLDRATVVVGDRFAKRAIAASGLREQVELLITIAQCLTGKLGYNDALDRATSLVEKIRDLTPEENKSHLKLTAESLPAVLQQKIDTSSELEVSESAITLLNTQEATEDALEEDDVFDPRTVLQTVASLFLAHLAVLQLPVKNGKPDFMDAWSAVITKISPDVVTARDFLTLIGSDEATGGLSIRARAYNYAQLVADPDDALGSALVRAASGTQLLDILTGLLSGAPAGLFCPNMFRGTVSASLMSLLEQRDEPLSGFQWELVAKLVHSIRLIMGSSDRLPKMPVDPEAAMGKLLFRLLRRSGDKYDGEALVAVLKELLATRVHKFTRFNEARYLELVEHMVGYTHESVVEDAFDPHALDQDVWRFGPNKAQKFAAETPFFHAFEQCANNLIRCVVESPTKYGDASQAIPTLQELWPTCTEELPKFLLLQKRSARYRIVRDAGAANGKINWELNDTLDESLDSAVYGELAMQVLRKKYDTFLRELRARRANEVSEQRWSRALKTARVSSMDEFLGHLALIRDSASREHKLLWKALQQLGSSDKQPEHYEDKLGVLITGRTKTTHGDYQVVFNRGNLHPHPTKLAPMSADFQAKLRELRLKYNWPTHHTYRAGKPNRIGHSNENPSEWAKKRSMAGTTFWEQD
;
A
#
# COMPACT_ATOMS: atom_id res chain seq x y z
N MET A 1 1.80 -13.50 0.42
CA MET A 1 2.32 -14.29 -0.71
C MET A 1 3.82 -14.08 -0.76
N ILE A 2 4.62 -15.14 -0.83
CA ILE A 2 6.10 -15.09 -0.86
C ILE A 2 6.56 -15.38 -2.30
N ASN A 3 7.62 -14.72 -2.75
CA ASN A 3 8.25 -15.04 -4.03
C ASN A 3 9.49 -15.94 -3.81
N LEU A 4 9.49 -17.15 -4.37
CA LEU A 4 10.69 -17.98 -4.47
C LEU A 4 11.34 -17.77 -5.83
N VAL A 5 12.54 -17.20 -5.84
CA VAL A 5 13.28 -16.89 -7.07
C VAL A 5 14.40 -17.91 -7.25
N PHE A 6 14.49 -18.53 -8.42
CA PHE A 6 15.61 -19.39 -8.79
C PHE A 6 16.43 -18.71 -9.90
N LEU A 7 17.66 -18.29 -9.58
CA LEU A 7 18.62 -17.78 -10.55
C LEU A 7 19.49 -18.97 -10.98
N LEU A 8 19.28 -19.43 -12.21
CA LEU A 8 19.86 -20.65 -12.76
C LEU A 8 20.94 -20.32 -13.78
N ASP A 9 22.14 -20.78 -13.47
CA ASP A 9 23.23 -20.88 -14.43
C ASP A 9 22.95 -22.00 -15.44
N ILE A 10 23.00 -21.68 -16.72
CA ILE A 10 22.74 -22.65 -17.81
C ILE A 10 23.89 -22.71 -18.82
N THR A 11 25.10 -22.27 -18.43
CA THR A 11 26.29 -22.28 -19.29
C THR A 11 26.83 -23.71 -19.48
N GLY A 12 27.82 -23.87 -20.36
CA GLY A 12 28.33 -25.18 -20.73
C GLY A 12 28.96 -25.96 -19.57
N SER A 13 29.53 -25.28 -18.57
CA SER A 13 30.14 -25.91 -17.39
C SER A 13 29.12 -26.64 -16.52
N MET A 14 27.87 -26.17 -16.51
CA MET A 14 26.75 -26.78 -15.81
C MET A 14 26.24 -28.08 -16.48
N ALA A 15 26.87 -28.59 -17.54
CA ALA A 15 26.40 -29.76 -18.30
C ALA A 15 26.09 -30.99 -17.43
N ASP A 16 26.96 -31.28 -16.47
CA ASP A 16 26.83 -32.45 -15.58
C ASP A 16 25.79 -32.23 -14.47
N GLU A 17 25.41 -30.98 -14.21
CA GLU A 17 24.59 -30.59 -13.05
C GLU A 17 23.18 -30.11 -13.42
N LEU A 18 23.00 -29.49 -14.60
CA LEU A 18 21.78 -28.77 -14.97
C LEU A 18 20.53 -29.67 -14.96
N GLU A 19 20.62 -30.90 -15.45
CA GLU A 19 19.49 -31.83 -15.41
C GLU A 19 19.12 -32.23 -13.97
N GLY A 20 20.12 -32.33 -13.08
CA GLY A 20 19.92 -32.50 -11.65
C GLY A 20 19.22 -31.28 -11.05
N VAL A 21 19.73 -30.07 -11.30
CA VAL A 21 19.17 -28.79 -10.85
C VAL A 21 17.72 -28.63 -11.30
N LYS A 22 17.42 -28.89 -12.58
CA LYS A 22 16.04 -28.78 -13.13
C LYS A 22 15.09 -29.72 -12.41
N ARG A 23 15.49 -30.98 -12.18
CA ARG A 23 14.69 -31.95 -11.43
C ARG A 23 14.51 -31.53 -9.99
N THR A 24 15.55 -31.03 -9.34
CA THR A 24 15.51 -30.51 -7.97
C THR A 24 14.53 -29.35 -7.83
N VAL A 25 14.63 -28.33 -8.70
CA VAL A 25 13.75 -27.17 -8.71
C VAL A 25 12.31 -27.58 -9.04
N ARG A 26 12.11 -28.48 -10.02
CA ARG A 26 10.78 -29.02 -10.33
C ARG A 26 10.15 -29.71 -9.13
N HIS A 27 10.87 -30.63 -8.48
CA HIS A 27 10.35 -31.35 -7.31
C HIS A 27 9.98 -30.38 -6.19
N LEU A 28 10.80 -29.35 -5.97
CA LEU A 28 10.50 -28.31 -5.00
C LEU A 28 9.26 -27.49 -5.38
N VAL A 29 9.10 -27.10 -6.64
CA VAL A 29 7.90 -26.41 -7.15
C VAL A 29 6.66 -27.28 -6.93
N ASP A 30 6.71 -28.55 -7.36
CA ASP A 30 5.60 -29.49 -7.21
C ASP A 30 5.21 -29.62 -5.72
N SER A 31 6.17 -29.78 -4.82
CA SER A 31 5.92 -29.89 -3.37
C SER A 31 5.38 -28.60 -2.72
N VAL A 32 5.90 -27.43 -3.10
CA VAL A 32 5.48 -26.14 -2.51
C VAL A 32 4.07 -25.74 -2.95
N PHE A 33 3.59 -26.19 -4.11
CA PHE A 33 2.21 -25.96 -4.57
C PHE A 33 1.22 -27.05 -4.13
N GLU A 34 1.69 -28.24 -3.72
CA GLU A 34 0.86 -29.29 -3.10
C GLU A 34 0.50 -28.96 -1.64
N GLU A 35 1.43 -28.36 -0.91
CA GLU A 35 1.19 -27.77 0.41
C GLU A 35 0.55 -26.38 0.17
N ASP A 36 -0.61 -26.05 0.78
CA ASP A 36 -1.46 -24.86 0.53
C ASP A 36 -0.80 -23.47 0.79
N TYR A 37 0.49 -23.31 0.49
CA TYR A 37 1.25 -22.07 0.65
C TYR A 37 0.94 -21.07 -0.46
N ALA A 38 0.68 -19.82 -0.07
CA ALA A 38 0.54 -18.71 -1.01
C ALA A 38 1.92 -18.28 -1.56
N VAL A 39 2.39 -18.94 -2.62
CA VAL A 39 3.72 -18.73 -3.21
C VAL A 39 3.63 -18.32 -4.68
N MET A 40 4.54 -17.44 -5.10
CA MET A 40 4.87 -17.16 -6.49
C MET A 40 6.27 -17.73 -6.77
N ILE A 41 6.48 -18.35 -7.92
CA ILE A 41 7.79 -18.84 -8.34
C ILE A 41 8.30 -17.96 -9.47
N THR A 42 9.49 -17.37 -9.33
CA THR A 42 10.18 -16.69 -10.42
C THR A 42 11.41 -17.49 -10.81
N ILE A 43 11.58 -17.74 -12.11
CA ILE A 43 12.77 -18.41 -12.64
C ILE A 43 13.52 -17.41 -13.51
N VAL A 44 14.75 -17.13 -13.10
CA VAL A 44 15.71 -16.32 -13.84
C VAL A 44 16.79 -17.25 -14.37
N THR A 45 17.03 -17.28 -15.68
CA THR A 45 18.15 -18.04 -16.24
C THR A 45 19.20 -17.08 -16.78
N PHE A 46 20.47 -17.38 -16.66
CA PHE A 46 21.55 -16.58 -17.24
C PHE A 46 22.58 -17.46 -17.97
N THR A 47 23.09 -16.95 -19.09
CA THR A 47 24.10 -17.58 -19.92
C THR A 47 24.73 -16.57 -20.88
N GLU A 48 25.73 -16.99 -21.64
CA GLU A 48 26.51 -16.06 -22.46
C GLU A 48 27.26 -16.66 -23.64
N SER A 49 27.74 -15.75 -24.50
CA SER A 49 28.70 -16.05 -25.55
C SER A 49 29.50 -14.80 -25.88
N SER A 50 30.50 -14.96 -26.74
CA SER A 50 31.17 -13.86 -27.41
C SER A 50 30.24 -12.93 -28.22
N GLN A 51 28.96 -13.25 -28.37
CA GLN A 51 27.96 -12.43 -29.07
C GLN A 51 27.02 -11.68 -28.12
N GLY A 52 26.99 -12.00 -26.83
CA GLY A 52 26.09 -11.31 -25.90
C GLY A 52 25.90 -11.97 -24.54
N CYS A 53 25.37 -11.17 -23.62
CA CYS A 53 24.87 -11.57 -22.30
C CYS A 53 23.36 -11.83 -22.39
N PHE A 54 22.91 -13.01 -21.94
CA PHE A 54 21.51 -13.43 -22.03
C PHE A 54 20.94 -13.74 -20.65
N VAL A 55 19.96 -12.94 -20.21
CA VAL A 55 19.20 -13.17 -18.98
C VAL A 55 17.72 -13.23 -19.32
N THR A 56 17.02 -14.28 -18.85
CA THR A 56 15.57 -14.42 -18.99
C THR A 56 14.93 -14.50 -17.61
N SER A 57 13.77 -13.87 -17.43
CA SER A 57 13.03 -13.86 -16.17
C SER A 57 11.55 -14.12 -16.44
N LYS A 58 10.97 -15.06 -15.69
CA LYS A 58 9.54 -15.37 -15.79
C LYS A 58 8.97 -15.79 -14.43
N SER A 59 7.82 -15.22 -14.08
CA SER A 59 7.10 -15.50 -12.82
C SER A 59 5.83 -16.32 -13.06
N PHE A 60 5.50 -17.18 -12.11
CA PHE A 60 4.43 -18.15 -12.17
C PHE A 60 3.67 -18.21 -10.85
N THR A 61 2.35 -18.31 -10.93
CA THR A 61 1.46 -18.58 -9.79
C THR A 61 0.80 -19.95 -9.90
N ASP A 62 1.12 -20.70 -10.94
CA ASP A 62 0.66 -22.07 -11.19
C ASP A 62 1.86 -23.02 -11.20
N GLY A 63 1.82 -24.04 -10.34
CA GLY A 63 2.92 -25.00 -10.18
C GLY A 63 3.18 -25.83 -11.43
N VAL A 64 2.13 -26.19 -12.17
CA VAL A 64 2.26 -27.01 -13.40
C VAL A 64 2.96 -26.20 -14.50
N GLU A 65 2.59 -24.93 -14.68
CA GLU A 65 3.26 -24.03 -15.63
C GLU A 65 4.73 -23.77 -15.25
N ALA A 66 5.01 -23.54 -13.96
CA ALA A 66 6.36 -23.36 -13.45
C ALA A 66 7.22 -24.60 -13.70
N SER A 67 6.73 -25.79 -13.31
CA SER A 67 7.41 -27.07 -13.51
C SER A 67 7.67 -27.37 -14.99
N ASN A 68 6.69 -27.09 -15.85
CA ASN A 68 6.88 -27.23 -17.31
C ASN A 68 7.94 -26.29 -17.84
N PHE A 69 7.98 -25.04 -17.36
CA PHE A 69 9.00 -24.08 -17.77
C PHE A 69 10.40 -24.51 -17.33
N VAL A 70 10.61 -24.89 -16.06
CA VAL A 70 11.91 -25.39 -15.56
C VAL A 70 12.41 -26.53 -16.42
N MET A 71 11.56 -27.52 -16.70
CA MET A 71 11.94 -28.68 -17.49
C MET A 71 12.27 -28.35 -18.96
N SER A 72 11.69 -27.26 -19.48
CA SER A 72 11.96 -26.77 -20.84
C SER A 72 13.30 -26.04 -20.99
N VAL A 73 13.93 -25.63 -19.88
CA VAL A 73 15.24 -24.96 -19.89
C VAL A 73 16.29 -25.90 -20.48
N LYS A 74 17.10 -25.38 -21.40
CA LYS A 74 18.16 -26.13 -22.10
C LYS A 74 19.51 -25.52 -21.82
N LEU A 75 20.52 -26.38 -21.69
CA LEU A 75 21.91 -25.98 -21.58
C LEU A 75 22.30 -25.09 -22.77
N CYS A 76 23.08 -24.05 -22.51
CA CYS A 76 23.61 -23.11 -23.49
C CYS A 76 22.57 -22.43 -24.38
N THR A 77 21.27 -22.48 -24.04
CA THR A 77 20.21 -21.97 -24.91
C THR A 77 19.25 -21.12 -24.08
N PRO A 78 19.31 -19.78 -24.18
CA PRO A 78 18.44 -18.90 -23.42
C PRO A 78 16.96 -19.18 -23.77
N PRO A 79 16.07 -19.30 -22.77
CA PRO A 79 14.64 -19.51 -22.99
C PRO A 79 14.03 -18.48 -23.95
N GLY A 80 13.21 -18.97 -24.89
CA GLY A 80 12.60 -18.13 -25.93
C GLY A 80 13.51 -17.77 -27.11
N GLN A 81 14.79 -18.19 -27.10
CA GLN A 81 15.76 -17.92 -28.16
C GLN A 81 16.46 -19.20 -28.66
N PRO A 82 15.73 -20.14 -29.31
CA PRO A 82 16.25 -21.45 -29.67
C PRO A 82 17.35 -21.43 -30.74
N SER A 83 17.55 -20.31 -31.42
CA SER A 83 18.61 -20.12 -32.43
C SER A 83 19.95 -19.67 -31.83
N VAL A 84 19.98 -19.33 -30.54
CA VAL A 84 21.19 -18.86 -29.85
C VAL A 84 21.86 -20.04 -29.15
N VAL A 85 23.15 -20.20 -29.39
CA VAL A 85 24.00 -21.18 -28.69
C VAL A 85 25.04 -20.40 -27.89
N ALA A 86 24.75 -20.26 -26.60
CA ALA A 86 25.47 -19.48 -25.62
C ALA A 86 26.25 -20.42 -24.68
N ASN A 87 27.41 -20.89 -25.12
CA ASN A 87 28.14 -21.94 -24.40
C ASN A 87 28.89 -21.48 -23.15
N GLY A 88 28.93 -20.18 -22.86
CA GLY A 88 29.86 -19.62 -21.87
C GLY A 88 31.29 -19.52 -22.44
N GLY A 89 32.11 -18.68 -21.79
CA GLY A 89 33.56 -18.71 -21.96
C GLY A 89 34.21 -19.76 -21.05
N ASP A 90 35.53 -19.97 -21.17
CA ASP A 90 36.29 -20.73 -20.16
C ASP A 90 36.55 -19.80 -18.94
N GLY A 91 35.61 -19.67 -18.00
CA GLY A 91 35.83 -18.82 -16.82
C GLY A 91 34.59 -18.39 -16.04
N ASP A 92 34.59 -17.10 -15.66
CA ASP A 92 33.52 -16.42 -14.92
C ASP A 92 32.28 -16.15 -15.82
N GLU A 93 31.14 -15.85 -15.20
CA GLU A 93 29.82 -15.83 -15.85
C GLU A 93 28.98 -14.59 -15.49
N ASN A 94 27.73 -14.54 -15.99
CA ASN A 94 26.83 -13.38 -15.92
C ASN A 94 25.98 -13.23 -14.63
N GLN A 95 26.54 -13.55 -13.47
CA GLN A 95 25.79 -13.48 -12.21
C GLN A 95 25.43 -12.02 -11.84
N LYS A 96 26.17 -10.98 -12.27
CA LYS A 96 25.80 -9.58 -11.98
C LYS A 96 24.54 -9.20 -12.74
N ALA A 97 24.45 -9.56 -14.01
CA ALA A 97 23.25 -9.35 -14.82
C ALA A 97 22.05 -10.13 -14.27
N ALA A 98 22.25 -11.37 -13.80
CA ALA A 98 21.21 -12.16 -13.16
C ALA A 98 20.70 -11.53 -11.85
N LEU A 99 21.60 -11.07 -10.99
CA LEU A 99 21.25 -10.39 -9.74
C LEU A 99 20.57 -9.04 -9.99
N ALA A 100 21.01 -8.29 -11.00
CA ALA A 100 20.36 -7.03 -11.40
C ALA A 100 18.92 -7.26 -11.91
N GLU A 101 18.61 -8.42 -12.48
CA GLU A 101 17.25 -8.76 -12.90
C GLU A 101 16.24 -8.76 -11.74
N LEU A 102 16.70 -8.96 -10.50
CA LEU A 102 15.86 -8.85 -9.30
C LEU A 102 15.27 -7.44 -9.13
N LEU A 103 15.91 -6.39 -9.67
CA LEU A 103 15.39 -5.02 -9.65
C LEU A 103 14.07 -4.86 -10.42
N THR A 104 13.74 -5.81 -11.30
CA THR A 104 12.48 -5.80 -12.07
C THR A 104 11.31 -6.39 -11.28
N LEU A 105 11.58 -7.05 -10.16
CA LEU A 105 10.57 -7.70 -9.33
C LEU A 105 9.94 -6.69 -8.35
N ASP A 106 8.72 -6.99 -7.91
CA ASP A 106 8.01 -6.20 -6.90
C ASP A 106 8.75 -6.21 -5.57
N ASN A 107 9.23 -5.05 -5.14
CA ASN A 107 9.99 -4.87 -3.91
C ASN A 107 9.17 -5.01 -2.62
N THR A 108 7.83 -4.97 -2.72
CA THR A 108 6.95 -5.12 -1.57
C THR A 108 6.68 -6.58 -1.21
N MET A 109 7.00 -7.52 -2.12
CA MET A 109 6.80 -8.95 -1.89
C MET A 109 8.04 -9.56 -1.22
N PRO A 110 7.90 -10.22 -0.04
CA PRO A 110 9.01 -10.95 0.56
C PRO A 110 9.56 -11.98 -0.42
N THR A 111 10.86 -11.91 -0.68
CA THR A 111 11.52 -12.68 -1.74
C THR A 111 12.67 -13.51 -1.19
N ILE A 112 12.66 -14.80 -1.47
CA ILE A 112 13.76 -15.73 -1.17
C ILE A 112 14.35 -16.19 -2.49
N ALA A 113 15.58 -15.78 -2.76
CA ALA A 113 16.30 -16.11 -3.99
C ALA A 113 17.32 -17.23 -3.75
N PHE A 114 17.44 -18.14 -4.70
CA PHE A 114 18.48 -19.17 -4.78
C PHE A 114 19.30 -18.92 -6.05
N LEU A 115 20.55 -18.49 -5.90
CA LEU A 115 21.52 -18.44 -6.99
C LEU A 115 22.24 -19.77 -7.07
N ILE A 116 22.09 -20.47 -8.19
CA ILE A 116 22.62 -21.80 -8.43
C ILE A 116 23.64 -21.73 -9.57
N THR A 117 24.91 -22.01 -9.29
CA THR A 117 26.02 -21.86 -10.24
C THR A 117 27.22 -22.74 -9.84
N ASP A 118 28.12 -23.02 -10.78
CA ASP A 118 29.42 -23.64 -10.54
C ASP A 118 30.60 -22.67 -10.72
N ALA A 119 30.39 -21.55 -11.42
CA ALA A 119 31.42 -20.57 -11.77
C ALA A 119 31.56 -19.40 -10.76
N GLY A 120 32.42 -18.43 -11.08
CA GLY A 120 32.54 -17.13 -10.43
C GLY A 120 31.87 -16.01 -11.25
N PRO A 121 31.67 -14.81 -10.67
CA PRO A 121 31.14 -13.65 -11.39
C PRO A 121 32.23 -12.85 -12.09
N HIS A 122 31.95 -12.30 -13.27
CA HIS A 122 32.88 -11.41 -13.96
C HIS A 122 33.30 -10.24 -13.07
N LEU A 123 34.60 -10.13 -12.78
CA LEU A 123 35.16 -9.02 -12.01
C LEU A 123 35.60 -7.86 -12.91
N LEU A 124 35.58 -6.63 -12.40
CA LEU A 124 36.06 -5.42 -13.09
C LEU A 124 37.52 -5.53 -13.53
N ALA A 125 38.35 -6.22 -12.73
CA ALA A 125 39.74 -6.50 -13.07
C ALA A 125 39.89 -7.36 -14.35
N GLU A 126 38.83 -8.07 -14.73
CA GLU A 126 38.78 -9.05 -15.82
C GLU A 126 37.99 -8.56 -17.04
N THR A 127 37.71 -7.26 -17.13
CA THR A 127 37.03 -6.54 -18.25
C THR A 127 37.65 -6.71 -19.65
N ARG A 128 38.62 -7.60 -19.82
CA ARG A 128 39.31 -7.87 -21.07
C ARG A 128 38.60 -8.91 -21.95
N THR A 129 37.63 -9.65 -21.43
CA THR A 129 36.84 -10.61 -22.21
C THR A 129 35.65 -9.93 -22.92
N SER A 130 35.24 -10.48 -24.05
CA SER A 130 34.05 -9.99 -24.78
C SER A 130 32.78 -10.14 -23.94
N GLU A 131 32.71 -11.25 -23.21
CA GLU A 131 31.65 -11.70 -22.33
C GLU A 131 31.41 -10.70 -21.20
N ALA A 132 32.46 -10.37 -20.43
CA ALA A 132 32.38 -9.35 -19.38
C ALA A 132 31.95 -7.98 -19.93
N GLN A 133 32.43 -7.60 -21.12
CA GLN A 133 32.02 -6.35 -21.75
C GLN A 133 30.54 -6.36 -22.17
N HIS A 134 30.02 -7.50 -22.62
CA HIS A 134 28.60 -7.68 -22.92
C HIS A 134 27.74 -7.60 -21.67
N GLU A 135 28.18 -8.15 -20.54
CA GLU A 135 27.48 -8.03 -19.25
C GLU A 135 27.39 -6.56 -18.81
N ILE A 136 28.48 -5.81 -18.92
CA ILE A 136 28.53 -4.37 -18.59
C ILE A 136 27.55 -3.59 -19.49
N ASN A 137 27.54 -3.89 -20.78
CA ASN A 137 26.61 -3.26 -21.71
C ASN A 137 25.16 -3.62 -21.36
N PHE A 138 24.89 -4.88 -21.01
CA PHE A 138 23.56 -5.32 -20.59
C PHE A 138 23.08 -4.60 -19.32
N LEU A 139 23.93 -4.50 -18.28
CA LEU A 139 23.63 -3.76 -17.05
C LEU A 139 23.31 -2.29 -17.32
N LYS A 140 24.07 -1.66 -18.23
CA LYS A 140 23.85 -0.27 -18.62
C LYS A 140 22.60 -0.06 -19.45
N GLU A 141 22.35 -0.92 -20.44
CA GLU A 141 21.23 -0.78 -21.39
C GLU A 141 19.90 -1.17 -20.76
N LYS A 142 19.86 -2.27 -19.99
CA LYS A 142 18.62 -2.80 -19.41
C LYS A 142 18.28 -2.17 -18.05
N HIS A 143 19.27 -2.00 -17.19
CA HIS A 143 19.08 -1.59 -15.79
C HIS A 143 19.59 -0.18 -15.48
N SER A 144 20.16 0.54 -16.47
CA SER A 144 20.78 1.86 -16.29
C SER A 144 21.92 1.90 -15.27
N ILE A 145 22.60 0.76 -15.06
CA ILE A 145 23.72 0.63 -14.13
C ILE A 145 25.02 0.92 -14.88
N VAL A 146 25.67 2.05 -14.54
CA VAL A 146 26.92 2.49 -15.19
C VAL A 146 28.16 1.91 -14.49
N ASP A 147 28.11 1.78 -13.17
CA ASP A 147 29.17 1.14 -12.38
C ASP A 147 28.82 -0.35 -12.18
N SER A 148 29.55 -1.20 -12.89
CA SER A 148 29.34 -2.65 -12.94
C SER A 148 30.12 -3.42 -11.88
N ASP A 149 30.67 -2.76 -10.86
CA ASP A 149 31.20 -3.45 -9.67
C ASP A 149 30.08 -4.28 -9.04
N VAL A 150 30.37 -5.56 -8.74
CA VAL A 150 29.43 -6.47 -8.08
C VAL A 150 28.79 -5.80 -6.87
N PHE A 151 29.56 -5.17 -5.98
CA PHE A 151 29.05 -4.59 -4.73
C PHE A 151 28.16 -3.37 -4.95
N ASN A 152 28.35 -2.64 -6.05
CA ASN A 152 27.43 -1.58 -6.47
C ASN A 152 26.09 -2.17 -6.93
N VAL A 153 26.10 -3.20 -7.80
CA VAL A 153 24.89 -3.91 -8.22
C VAL A 153 24.14 -4.45 -6.99
N LEU A 154 24.85 -5.10 -6.07
CA LEU A 154 24.25 -5.63 -4.84
C LEU A 154 23.69 -4.52 -3.94
N ALA A 155 24.32 -3.34 -3.89
CA ALA A 155 23.81 -2.22 -3.10
C ALA A 155 22.51 -1.66 -3.69
N LEU A 156 22.40 -1.59 -5.01
CA LEU A 156 21.17 -1.20 -5.71
C LEU A 156 20.05 -2.21 -5.46
N VAL A 157 20.34 -3.51 -5.56
CA VAL A 157 19.38 -4.58 -5.26
C VAL A 157 18.94 -4.52 -3.80
N GLN A 158 19.87 -4.34 -2.86
CA GLN A 158 19.55 -4.21 -1.44
C GLN A 158 18.68 -2.98 -1.15
N ALA A 159 18.96 -1.85 -1.81
CA ALA A 159 18.17 -0.63 -1.67
C ALA A 159 16.76 -0.79 -2.25
N HIS A 160 16.60 -1.48 -3.39
CA HIS A 160 15.31 -1.72 -4.02
C HIS A 160 14.34 -2.47 -3.11
N PHE A 161 14.81 -3.55 -2.46
CA PHE A 161 13.98 -4.42 -1.61
C PHE A 161 13.82 -3.95 -0.16
N GLU A 162 14.56 -2.93 0.30
CA GLU A 162 14.48 -2.38 1.67
C GLU A 162 14.53 -3.45 2.80
N GLY A 163 15.27 -4.55 2.57
CA GLY A 163 15.37 -5.67 3.53
C GLY A 163 14.36 -6.81 3.34
N ASN A 164 13.53 -6.78 2.30
CA ASN A 164 12.57 -7.85 1.95
C ASN A 164 13.16 -8.98 1.09
N LEU A 165 14.48 -9.05 0.93
CA LEU A 165 15.18 -10.01 0.08
C LEU A 165 16.21 -10.82 0.85
N ILE A 166 16.18 -12.13 0.64
CA ILE A 166 17.22 -13.07 1.05
C ILE A 166 17.82 -13.72 -0.19
N VAL A 167 19.15 -13.81 -0.24
CA VAL A 167 19.85 -14.47 -1.35
C VAL A 167 20.67 -15.63 -0.80
N ASN A 168 20.22 -16.85 -1.08
CA ASN A 168 20.93 -18.09 -0.83
C ASN A 168 21.79 -18.45 -2.04
N ILE A 169 22.98 -18.97 -1.78
CA ILE A 169 23.89 -19.41 -2.83
C ILE A 169 24.04 -20.93 -2.76
N VAL A 170 23.75 -21.62 -3.86
CA VAL A 170 24.06 -23.03 -4.05
C VAL A 170 25.21 -23.12 -5.05
N LYS A 171 26.43 -23.35 -4.54
CA LYS A 171 27.62 -23.43 -5.38
C LYS A 171 28.13 -24.87 -5.49
N TYR A 172 28.24 -25.38 -6.72
CA TYR A 172 28.56 -26.79 -6.98
C TYR A 172 30.07 -27.12 -6.91
N VAL A 173 30.95 -26.11 -7.00
CA VAL A 173 32.41 -26.29 -7.05
C VAL A 173 33.12 -25.39 -6.04
N LYS A 174 33.86 -26.00 -5.11
CA LYS A 174 34.69 -25.28 -4.14
C LYS A 174 35.98 -24.72 -4.74
N ASN A 175 36.05 -23.40 -4.86
CA ASN A 175 37.19 -22.66 -5.42
C ASN A 175 37.41 -21.30 -4.70
N SER A 176 38.26 -20.43 -5.25
CA SER A 176 38.56 -19.09 -4.71
C SER A 176 37.32 -18.21 -4.49
N ASP A 177 36.31 -18.35 -5.36
CA ASP A 177 35.19 -17.42 -5.42
C ASP A 177 34.11 -17.78 -4.39
N HIS A 178 34.28 -18.89 -3.66
CA HIS A 178 33.51 -19.18 -2.44
C HIS A 178 33.53 -18.03 -1.45
N CYS A 179 34.64 -17.29 -1.37
CA CYS A 179 34.72 -16.11 -0.53
C CYS A 179 33.75 -15.02 -0.99
N MET A 180 33.69 -14.73 -2.30
CA MET A 180 32.75 -13.78 -2.88
C MET A 180 31.31 -14.18 -2.59
N TYR A 181 30.94 -15.43 -2.86
CA TYR A 181 29.57 -15.90 -2.63
C TYR A 181 29.18 -15.94 -1.15
N GLY A 182 30.12 -16.24 -0.24
CA GLY A 182 29.89 -16.12 1.19
C GLY A 182 29.58 -14.68 1.62
N ILE A 183 30.26 -13.70 1.01
CA ILE A 183 29.98 -12.27 1.23
C ILE A 183 28.63 -11.86 0.65
N ILE A 184 28.27 -12.35 -0.55
CA ILE A 184 26.96 -12.10 -1.16
C ILE A 184 25.85 -12.64 -0.25
N ALA A 185 25.94 -13.91 0.15
CA ALA A 185 25.01 -14.54 1.07
C ALA A 185 24.88 -13.72 2.36
N LYS A 186 26.01 -13.32 2.97
CA LYS A 186 26.01 -12.48 4.17
C LYS A 186 25.31 -11.14 3.98
N LYS A 187 25.55 -10.45 2.85
CA LYS A 187 24.98 -9.13 2.56
C LYS A 187 23.46 -9.15 2.51
N PHE A 188 22.86 -10.25 2.04
CA PHE A 188 21.41 -10.44 1.99
C PHE A 188 20.87 -11.37 3.09
N GLY A 189 21.68 -11.70 4.10
CA GLY A 189 21.26 -12.56 5.20
C GLY A 189 20.86 -14.00 4.81
N GLY A 190 21.37 -14.51 3.69
CA GLY A 190 21.19 -15.89 3.24
C GLY A 190 22.38 -16.79 3.62
N VAL A 191 22.38 -18.01 3.08
CA VAL A 191 23.42 -19.03 3.33
C VAL A 191 24.19 -19.40 2.07
N LEU A 192 25.43 -19.85 2.27
CA LEU A 192 26.24 -20.49 1.25
C LEU A 192 26.19 -22.02 1.44
N ILE A 193 25.74 -22.72 0.41
CA ILE A 193 25.45 -24.15 0.40
C ILE A 193 26.26 -24.83 -0.72
N GLU A 194 26.91 -25.94 -0.39
CA GLU A 194 27.57 -26.82 -1.36
C GLU A 194 26.89 -28.20 -1.38
N PRO A 195 26.38 -28.68 -2.54
CA PRO A 195 25.86 -30.03 -2.68
C PRO A 195 26.94 -31.10 -2.54
N LYS A 196 26.78 -32.02 -1.57
CA LYS A 196 27.68 -33.18 -1.35
C LYS A 196 27.32 -34.38 -2.24
N VAL A 197 26.04 -34.48 -2.61
CA VAL A 197 25.50 -35.51 -3.50
C VAL A 197 24.97 -34.89 -4.79
N ARG A 198 24.79 -35.70 -5.83
CA ARG A 198 24.22 -35.28 -7.14
C ARG A 198 22.83 -35.86 -7.42
N ASP A 199 22.25 -36.55 -6.45
CA ASP A 199 20.90 -37.10 -6.58
C ASP A 199 19.85 -35.99 -6.43
N ALA A 200 19.07 -35.76 -7.48
CA ALA A 200 18.11 -34.65 -7.51
C ALA A 200 17.00 -34.79 -6.46
N GLN A 201 16.60 -36.02 -6.11
CA GLN A 201 15.57 -36.25 -5.12
C GLN A 201 16.08 -35.93 -3.71
N GLN A 202 17.30 -36.36 -3.37
CA GLN A 202 17.94 -36.03 -2.08
C GLN A 202 18.18 -34.52 -1.92
N LEU A 203 18.65 -33.85 -2.97
CA LEU A 203 18.85 -32.40 -2.95
C LEU A 203 17.52 -31.65 -2.84
N ALA A 204 16.47 -32.09 -3.54
CA ALA A 204 15.14 -31.52 -3.42
C ALA A 204 14.57 -31.72 -2.02
N SER A 205 14.70 -32.91 -1.44
CA SER A 205 14.24 -33.20 -0.08
C SER A 205 14.96 -32.32 0.95
N GLY A 206 16.27 -32.10 0.81
CA GLY A 206 17.00 -31.21 1.71
C GLY A 206 16.60 -29.74 1.56
N LEU A 207 16.45 -29.22 0.33
CA LEU A 207 15.96 -27.85 0.10
C LEU A 207 14.51 -27.66 0.54
N LEU A 208 13.66 -28.67 0.30
CA LEU A 208 12.27 -28.68 0.76
C LEU A 208 12.22 -28.67 2.28
N LEU A 209 13.10 -29.41 2.97
CA LEU A 209 13.16 -29.37 4.43
C LEU A 209 13.61 -27.99 4.96
N ILE A 210 14.52 -27.31 4.25
CA ILE A 210 14.90 -25.93 4.57
C ILE A 210 13.67 -25.03 4.42
N LEU A 211 12.98 -25.12 3.28
CA LEU A 211 11.78 -24.32 3.00
C LEU A 211 10.61 -24.63 3.91
N SER A 212 10.34 -25.90 4.24
CA SER A 212 9.27 -26.29 5.16
C SER A 212 9.58 -25.80 6.57
N LYS A 213 10.82 -25.97 7.06
CA LYS A 213 11.24 -25.37 8.34
C LYS A 213 11.11 -23.85 8.34
N MET A 214 11.41 -23.18 7.21
CA MET A 214 11.19 -21.73 7.06
C MET A 214 9.70 -21.39 7.08
N PHE A 215 8.87 -22.09 6.31
CA PHE A 215 7.44 -21.84 6.19
C PHE A 215 6.71 -22.15 7.49
N ASP A 216 7.03 -23.23 8.18
CA ASP A 216 6.51 -23.60 9.50
C ASP A 216 6.83 -22.53 10.55
N ARG A 217 8.06 -22.04 10.57
CA ARG A 217 8.45 -20.88 11.40
C ARG A 217 7.68 -19.62 10.99
N CYS A 218 7.40 -19.42 9.71
CA CYS A 218 6.64 -18.27 9.18
C CYS A 218 5.11 -18.38 9.36
N THR A 219 4.57 -19.58 9.60
CA THR A 219 3.15 -19.84 9.88
C THR A 219 2.83 -19.89 11.37
N GLY A 220 3.85 -19.81 12.24
CA GLY A 220 3.69 -19.78 13.70
C GLY A 220 3.78 -21.14 14.37
N GLY A 221 4.31 -22.17 13.71
CA GLY A 221 4.57 -23.47 14.31
C GLY A 221 5.65 -23.39 15.39
N THR A 222 5.36 -23.90 16.59
CA THR A 222 6.40 -24.17 17.60
C THR A 222 7.11 -25.47 17.28
N PHE A 223 8.44 -25.43 17.23
CA PHE A 223 9.25 -26.63 17.13
C PHE A 223 9.19 -27.36 18.48
N THR A 224 8.34 -28.39 18.60
CA THR A 224 8.54 -29.41 19.62
C THR A 224 9.64 -30.33 19.10
N PRO A 225 10.79 -30.45 19.77
CA PRO A 225 11.73 -31.51 19.43
C PRO A 225 10.96 -32.82 19.65
N ALA A 226 10.64 -33.51 18.56
CA ALA A 226 9.99 -34.80 18.64
C ALA A 226 10.84 -35.67 19.57
N LEU A 227 10.17 -36.29 20.56
CA LEU A 227 10.72 -37.42 21.29
C LEU A 227 11.36 -38.37 20.27
N GLU A 228 12.58 -38.81 20.58
CA GLU A 228 13.60 -39.44 19.71
C GLU A 228 13.18 -40.73 18.96
N THR A 229 11.88 -40.98 18.77
CA THR A 229 11.35 -42.23 18.23
C THR A 229 10.79 -42.14 16.80
N GLU A 230 10.72 -40.98 16.14
CA GLU A 230 10.30 -40.87 14.72
C GLU A 230 11.24 -40.05 13.79
N SER A 231 12.37 -39.52 14.28
CA SER A 231 13.17 -38.50 13.56
C SER A 231 14.29 -39.00 12.63
N THR A 232 14.45 -40.30 12.39
CA THR A 232 15.64 -40.81 11.69
C THR A 232 15.69 -40.53 10.18
N VAL A 233 14.55 -40.25 9.52
CA VAL A 233 14.50 -40.06 8.05
C VAL A 233 14.66 -38.59 7.63
N SER A 234 14.33 -37.62 8.50
CA SER A 234 14.25 -36.19 8.13
C SER A 234 15.61 -35.45 8.18
N GLU A 235 16.47 -35.73 9.17
CA GLU A 235 17.76 -35.02 9.27
C GLU A 235 18.81 -35.49 8.25
N ALA A 236 18.74 -36.76 7.83
CA ALA A 236 19.63 -37.32 6.82
C ALA A 236 19.56 -36.58 5.47
N ALA A 237 18.45 -35.89 5.17
CA ALA A 237 18.31 -35.10 3.95
C ALA A 237 19.19 -33.84 3.95
N LEU A 238 19.47 -33.24 5.12
CA LEU A 238 20.37 -32.07 5.23
C LEU A 238 21.84 -32.47 5.09
N ASP A 239 22.21 -33.71 5.39
CA ASP A 239 23.57 -34.25 5.18
C ASP A 239 23.98 -34.29 3.70
N SER A 240 23.02 -34.10 2.79
CA SER A 240 23.21 -33.90 1.35
C SER A 240 23.94 -32.59 1.03
N PHE A 241 24.01 -31.66 1.98
CA PHE A 241 24.57 -30.32 1.81
C PHE A 241 25.65 -30.01 2.85
N ILE A 242 26.63 -29.22 2.44
CA ILE A 242 27.59 -28.58 3.33
C ILE A 242 27.21 -27.11 3.44
N PHE A 243 26.97 -26.65 4.68
CA PHE A 243 26.67 -25.26 4.97
C PHE A 243 27.92 -24.54 5.44
N TYR A 244 28.16 -23.35 4.89
CA TYR A 244 29.32 -22.54 5.23
C TYR A 244 28.94 -21.43 6.21
N ASP A 245 29.77 -21.26 7.24
CA ASP A 245 29.65 -20.13 8.17
C ASP A 245 30.21 -18.85 7.51
N VAL A 246 29.39 -17.81 7.50
CA VAL A 246 29.68 -16.51 6.90
C VAL A 246 29.79 -15.38 7.94
N GLU A 247 29.63 -15.67 9.24
CA GLU A 247 29.61 -14.66 10.31
C GLU A 247 30.95 -13.93 10.48
N ASP A 248 32.08 -14.57 10.17
CA ASP A 248 33.40 -13.94 10.25
C ASP A 248 33.78 -13.11 9.02
N LEU A 249 33.00 -13.14 7.94
CA LEU A 249 33.34 -12.43 6.70
C LEU A 249 33.04 -10.92 6.79
N SER A 250 33.96 -10.07 6.38
CA SER A 250 33.71 -8.63 6.22
C SER A 250 33.08 -8.32 4.86
N ILE A 251 32.04 -7.47 4.84
CA ILE A 251 31.41 -7.01 3.58
C ILE A 251 32.21 -5.81 3.05
N PRO A 252 32.95 -5.95 1.94
CA PRO A 252 33.70 -4.84 1.35
C PRO A 252 32.78 -3.92 0.53
N SER A 253 33.28 -2.74 0.20
CA SER A 253 32.61 -1.77 -0.66
C SER A 253 32.91 -1.94 -2.16
N SER A 254 33.88 -2.79 -2.50
CA SER A 254 34.30 -3.08 -3.87
C SER A 254 34.94 -4.46 -3.99
N GLU A 255 35.08 -4.96 -5.21
CA GLU A 255 35.62 -6.30 -5.53
C GLU A 255 37.03 -6.53 -4.99
N ASP A 256 37.91 -5.52 -5.04
CA ASP A 256 39.29 -5.63 -4.53
C ASP A 256 39.36 -5.97 -3.03
N GLY A 257 38.33 -5.56 -2.28
CA GLY A 257 38.23 -5.81 -0.84
C GLY A 257 38.00 -7.30 -0.50
N VAL A 258 37.55 -8.12 -1.46
CA VAL A 258 37.24 -9.54 -1.23
C VAL A 258 38.48 -10.34 -0.86
N LYS A 259 39.64 -10.00 -1.44
CA LYS A 259 40.94 -10.66 -1.18
C LYS A 259 41.39 -10.57 0.28
N LYS A 260 40.79 -9.69 1.09
CA LYS A 260 41.10 -9.53 2.52
C LYS A 260 40.36 -10.54 3.41
N ASN A 261 39.35 -11.22 2.88
CA ASN A 261 38.60 -12.23 3.60
C ASN A 261 39.20 -13.62 3.33
N SER A 262 39.11 -14.52 4.31
CA SER A 262 39.43 -15.92 4.09
C SER A 262 38.27 -16.66 3.43
N ILE A 263 38.56 -17.80 2.79
CA ILE A 263 37.53 -18.73 2.32
C ILE A 263 36.70 -19.17 3.55
N PRO A 264 35.35 -19.11 3.50
CA PRO A 264 34.51 -19.49 4.62
C PRO A 264 34.71 -20.96 5.00
N LYS A 265 34.55 -21.27 6.28
CA LYS A 265 34.67 -22.63 6.81
C LYS A 265 33.30 -23.31 6.81
N ALA A 266 33.28 -24.63 6.66
CA ALA A 266 32.06 -25.41 6.86
C ALA A 266 31.63 -25.24 8.32
N GLY A 267 30.40 -24.76 8.53
CA GLY A 267 29.78 -24.61 9.84
C GLY A 267 29.02 -25.86 10.25
N ASP A 268 28.52 -25.88 11.48
CA ASP A 268 27.53 -26.88 11.87
C ASP A 268 26.21 -26.62 11.11
N THR A 269 25.66 -27.68 10.51
CA THR A 269 24.48 -27.56 9.65
C THR A 269 23.27 -27.04 10.43
N ARG A 270 23.11 -27.41 11.70
CA ARG A 270 22.02 -26.91 12.53
C ARG A 270 22.22 -25.44 12.87
N ASP A 271 23.41 -25.04 13.29
CA ASP A 271 23.68 -23.66 13.71
C ASP A 271 23.49 -22.66 12.56
N VAL A 272 24.02 -22.97 11.37
CA VAL A 272 23.89 -22.12 10.18
C VAL A 272 22.44 -22.08 9.70
N LEU A 273 21.74 -23.22 9.71
CA LEU A 273 20.33 -23.30 9.33
C LEU A 273 19.42 -22.56 10.31
N PHE A 274 19.64 -22.65 11.62
CA PHE A 274 18.85 -21.92 12.62
C PHE A 274 19.07 -20.41 12.53
N ALA A 275 20.33 -19.96 12.38
CA ALA A 275 20.62 -18.55 12.20
C ALA A 275 20.02 -17.99 10.89
N PHE A 276 19.92 -18.82 9.86
CA PHE A 276 19.21 -18.51 8.63
C PHE A 276 17.68 -18.47 8.81
N LEU A 277 17.11 -19.45 9.50
CA LEU A 277 15.67 -19.51 9.82
C LEU A 277 15.23 -18.29 10.63
N ASP A 278 15.99 -17.89 11.65
CA ASP A 278 15.72 -16.70 12.47
C ASP A 278 15.84 -15.38 11.68
N ARG A 279 16.61 -15.35 10.60
CA ARG A 279 16.71 -14.19 9.68
C ARG A 279 15.61 -14.21 8.64
N ALA A 280 15.27 -15.39 8.12
CA ALA A 280 14.21 -15.59 7.17
C ALA A 280 12.84 -15.23 7.74
N THR A 281 12.61 -15.57 9.02
CA THR A 281 11.45 -15.07 9.73
C THR A 281 11.45 -13.54 9.77
N VAL A 282 12.57 -12.86 10.03
CA VAL A 282 12.63 -11.37 10.12
C VAL A 282 12.24 -10.69 8.82
N VAL A 283 12.71 -11.18 7.68
CA VAL A 283 12.42 -10.67 6.33
C VAL A 283 10.97 -10.99 5.90
N VAL A 284 10.45 -12.16 6.27
CA VAL A 284 9.04 -12.55 6.05
C VAL A 284 8.10 -11.95 7.11
N GLY A 285 8.64 -11.15 8.05
CA GLY A 285 7.89 -10.45 9.07
C GLY A 285 7.79 -11.19 10.41
N ASP A 286 8.91 -11.41 11.09
CA ASP A 286 8.98 -12.03 12.43
C ASP A 286 8.44 -11.13 13.54
N ARG A 287 8.09 -9.89 13.18
CA ARG A 287 7.24 -9.08 14.05
C ARG A 287 5.83 -9.66 14.14
N PHE A 288 5.48 -10.77 13.49
CA PHE A 288 4.18 -11.42 13.67
C PHE A 288 4.28 -12.73 14.47
N ALA A 289 5.25 -13.60 14.19
CA ALA A 289 5.45 -14.81 14.99
C ALA A 289 5.97 -14.51 16.41
N LYS A 290 6.71 -13.41 16.63
CA LYS A 290 6.99 -12.90 17.98
C LYS A 290 5.78 -12.23 18.67
N ARG A 291 4.62 -12.15 18.01
CA ARG A 291 3.47 -11.38 18.52
C ARG A 291 2.16 -12.19 18.63
N ALA A 292 1.98 -13.25 17.84
CA ALA A 292 1.07 -14.32 18.19
C ALA A 292 1.81 -15.24 19.17
N ILE A 293 1.37 -15.25 20.42
CA ILE A 293 2.10 -15.90 21.51
C ILE A 293 1.37 -17.19 21.84
N ALA A 294 2.08 -18.30 22.06
CA ALA A 294 1.44 -19.51 22.58
C ALA A 294 0.75 -19.17 23.92
N ALA A 295 -0.54 -19.47 24.02
CA ALA A 295 -1.29 -19.21 25.25
C ALA A 295 -0.70 -20.03 26.40
N SER A 296 -0.24 -19.34 27.44
CA SER A 296 0.37 -19.99 28.61
C SER A 296 -0.71 -20.31 29.66
N GLY A 297 -0.73 -21.55 30.16
CA GLY A 297 -1.71 -21.96 31.18
C GLY A 297 -3.17 -21.81 30.73
N LEU A 298 -3.48 -22.10 29.46
CA LEU A 298 -4.84 -21.93 28.91
C LEU A 298 -5.89 -22.72 29.72
N ARG A 299 -5.56 -23.97 30.10
CA ARG A 299 -6.43 -24.82 30.93
C ARG A 299 -6.72 -24.15 32.26
N GLU A 300 -5.68 -23.67 32.94
CA GLU A 300 -5.80 -22.98 34.22
C GLU A 300 -6.60 -21.68 34.11
N GLN A 301 -6.42 -20.91 33.02
CA GLN A 301 -7.18 -19.68 32.78
C GLN A 301 -8.69 -19.96 32.58
N VAL A 302 -9.01 -21.04 31.87
CA VAL A 302 -10.38 -21.51 31.66
C VAL A 302 -10.99 -22.01 32.97
N GLU A 303 -10.27 -22.84 33.71
CA GLU A 303 -10.71 -23.35 35.01
C GLU A 303 -10.96 -22.22 36.02
N LEU A 304 -10.12 -21.19 36.01
CA LEU A 304 -10.28 -20.00 36.84
C LEU A 304 -11.58 -19.28 36.52
N LEU A 305 -11.89 -19.06 35.25
CA LEU A 305 -13.13 -18.38 34.86
C LEU A 305 -14.36 -19.21 35.22
N ILE A 306 -14.31 -20.54 35.04
CA ILE A 306 -15.39 -21.46 35.45
C ILE A 306 -15.58 -21.42 36.97
N THR A 307 -14.50 -21.42 37.75
CA THR A 307 -14.55 -21.32 39.22
C THR A 307 -15.22 -20.00 39.66
N ILE A 308 -14.88 -18.89 39.00
CA ILE A 308 -15.52 -17.58 39.24
C ILE A 308 -17.01 -17.66 38.89
N ALA A 309 -17.36 -18.23 37.74
CA ALA A 309 -18.76 -18.39 37.31
C ALA A 309 -19.58 -19.26 38.28
N GLN A 310 -19.01 -20.35 38.81
CA GLN A 310 -19.64 -21.21 39.81
C GLN A 310 -19.88 -20.48 41.14
N CYS A 311 -18.95 -19.63 41.57
CA CYS A 311 -19.12 -18.81 42.77
C CYS A 311 -20.24 -17.78 42.56
N LEU A 312 -20.22 -17.07 41.44
CA LEU A 312 -21.20 -16.02 41.09
C LEU A 312 -22.63 -16.57 40.93
N THR A 313 -22.76 -17.83 40.50
CA THR A 313 -24.05 -18.52 40.39
C THR A 313 -24.44 -19.31 41.64
N GLY A 314 -23.61 -19.29 42.69
CA GLY A 314 -23.88 -19.98 43.96
C GLY A 314 -23.70 -21.50 43.93
N LYS A 315 -23.17 -22.08 42.84
CA LYS A 315 -22.83 -23.52 42.75
C LYS A 315 -21.60 -23.88 43.61
N LEU A 316 -20.67 -22.94 43.81
CA LEU A 316 -19.48 -23.12 44.65
C LEU A 316 -19.48 -22.09 45.79
N GLY A 317 -19.17 -22.53 47.02
CA GLY A 317 -19.10 -21.65 48.17
C GLY A 317 -18.00 -20.60 48.04
N TYR A 318 -18.24 -19.38 48.54
CA TYR A 318 -17.31 -18.26 48.39
C TYR A 318 -15.87 -18.56 48.86
N ASN A 319 -15.72 -19.18 50.04
CA ASN A 319 -14.39 -19.48 50.58
C ASN A 319 -13.66 -20.53 49.72
N ASP A 320 -14.36 -21.60 49.31
CA ASP A 320 -13.79 -22.66 48.46
C ASP A 320 -13.40 -22.12 47.08
N ALA A 321 -14.24 -21.25 46.51
CA ALA A 321 -13.96 -20.57 45.26
C ALA A 321 -12.76 -19.61 45.38
N LEU A 322 -12.66 -18.88 46.48
CA LEU A 322 -11.54 -17.96 46.73
C LEU A 322 -10.22 -18.71 46.86
N ASP A 323 -10.19 -19.82 47.59
CA ASP A 323 -8.99 -20.65 47.76
C ASP A 323 -8.54 -21.25 46.42
N ARG A 324 -9.48 -21.84 45.66
CA ARG A 324 -9.21 -22.41 44.34
C ARG A 324 -8.75 -21.35 43.33
N ALA A 325 -9.45 -20.21 43.27
CA ALA A 325 -9.10 -19.11 42.38
C ALA A 325 -7.72 -18.51 42.71
N THR A 326 -7.36 -18.41 43.99
CA THR A 326 -6.05 -17.92 44.43
C THR A 326 -4.93 -18.84 43.92
N SER A 327 -5.07 -20.14 44.12
CA SER A 327 -4.11 -21.14 43.61
C SER A 327 -3.96 -21.07 42.09
N LEU A 328 -5.07 -20.94 41.35
CA LEU A 328 -5.05 -20.84 39.89
C LEU A 328 -4.38 -19.55 39.40
N VAL A 329 -4.64 -18.40 40.03
CA VAL A 329 -4.01 -17.12 39.66
C VAL A 329 -2.49 -17.17 39.84
N GLU A 330 -2.01 -17.78 40.92
CA GLU A 330 -0.57 -17.98 41.16
C GLU A 330 0.03 -18.91 40.11
N LYS A 331 -0.62 -20.06 39.85
CA LYS A 331 -0.16 -21.02 38.83
C LYS A 331 -0.11 -20.42 37.43
N ILE A 332 -1.13 -19.66 37.01
CA ILE A 332 -1.15 -18.97 35.71
C ILE A 332 0.01 -17.99 35.61
N ARG A 333 0.30 -17.25 36.68
CA ARG A 333 1.40 -16.29 36.72
C ARG A 333 2.77 -16.96 36.62
N ASP A 334 2.93 -18.14 37.23
CA ASP A 334 4.17 -18.92 37.14
C ASP A 334 4.38 -19.50 35.73
N LEU A 335 3.29 -19.94 35.08
CA LEU A 335 3.32 -20.47 33.71
C LEU A 335 3.54 -19.37 32.65
N THR A 336 3.22 -18.12 32.96
CA THR A 336 3.29 -17.01 31.98
C THR A 336 4.69 -16.42 31.91
N PRO A 337 5.29 -16.27 30.70
CA PRO A 337 6.59 -15.62 30.52
C PRO A 337 6.63 -14.20 31.11
N GLU A 338 7.77 -13.78 31.68
CA GLU A 338 7.94 -12.48 32.35
C GLU A 338 7.47 -11.29 31.50
N GLU A 339 7.80 -11.29 30.20
CA GLU A 339 7.39 -10.27 29.24
C GLU A 339 5.87 -10.12 29.09
N ASN A 340 5.12 -11.21 29.33
CA ASN A 340 3.68 -11.29 29.14
C ASN A 340 2.89 -11.18 30.45
N LYS A 341 3.54 -11.23 31.61
CA LYS A 341 2.88 -11.08 32.93
C LYS A 341 2.14 -9.76 33.07
N SER A 342 2.55 -8.73 32.34
CA SER A 342 1.86 -7.43 32.31
C SER A 342 0.43 -7.51 31.75
N HIS A 343 0.09 -8.56 31.00
CA HIS A 343 -1.27 -8.81 30.48
C HIS A 343 -2.20 -9.47 31.51
N LEU A 344 -1.67 -10.02 32.61
CA LEU A 344 -2.45 -10.53 33.73
C LEU A 344 -2.72 -9.40 34.72
N LYS A 345 -3.97 -8.91 34.72
CA LYS A 345 -4.43 -7.83 35.61
C LYS A 345 -5.11 -8.35 36.87
N LEU A 346 -5.62 -9.57 36.83
CA LEU A 346 -6.18 -10.23 37.99
C LEU A 346 -5.04 -10.67 38.93
N THR A 347 -5.16 -10.29 40.19
CA THR A 347 -4.27 -10.67 41.30
C THR A 347 -5.08 -11.33 42.41
N ALA A 348 -4.43 -12.08 43.29
CA ALA A 348 -5.08 -12.66 44.47
C ALA A 348 -5.84 -11.61 45.30
N GLU A 349 -5.27 -10.42 45.46
CA GLU A 349 -5.88 -9.29 46.17
C GLU A 349 -7.17 -8.76 45.50
N SER A 350 -7.28 -8.90 44.18
CA SER A 350 -8.46 -8.45 43.42
C SER A 350 -9.60 -9.47 43.38
N LEU A 351 -9.34 -10.74 43.72
CA LEU A 351 -10.32 -11.84 43.65
C LEU A 351 -11.57 -11.61 44.51
N PRO A 352 -11.47 -11.15 45.78
CA PRO A 352 -12.66 -10.88 46.59
C PRO A 352 -13.63 -9.92 45.92
N ALA A 353 -13.13 -8.87 45.27
CA ALA A 353 -13.97 -7.89 44.58
C ALA A 353 -14.63 -8.43 43.30
N VAL A 354 -14.06 -9.47 42.69
CA VAL A 354 -14.64 -10.16 41.53
C VAL A 354 -15.67 -11.20 41.98
N LEU A 355 -15.35 -11.99 43.01
CA LEU A 355 -16.18 -13.09 43.51
C LEU A 355 -17.40 -12.64 44.34
N GLN A 356 -17.34 -11.46 44.98
CA GLN A 356 -18.44 -10.93 45.80
C GLN A 356 -19.40 -10.00 45.03
N GLN A 357 -19.33 -9.95 43.69
CA GLN A 357 -20.31 -9.19 42.92
C GLN A 357 -21.70 -9.78 43.16
N LYS A 358 -22.57 -9.01 43.81
CA LYS A 358 -23.96 -9.44 44.09
C LYS A 358 -24.71 -9.52 42.77
N ILE A 359 -25.13 -10.72 42.41
CA ILE A 359 -26.00 -10.98 41.27
C ILE A 359 -27.37 -11.33 41.86
N ASP A 360 -28.28 -10.36 41.92
CA ASP A 360 -29.64 -10.59 42.40
C ASP A 360 -30.48 -11.23 41.28
N THR A 361 -30.65 -12.55 41.33
CA THR A 361 -31.40 -13.33 40.33
C THR A 361 -32.93 -13.28 40.52
N SER A 362 -33.47 -12.27 41.20
CA SER A 362 -34.87 -12.25 41.68
C SER A 362 -35.80 -11.22 41.00
N SER A 363 -35.36 -10.55 39.93
CA SER A 363 -36.14 -9.55 39.20
C SER A 363 -36.91 -10.18 38.03
N GLU A 364 -38.25 -10.24 38.12
CA GLU A 364 -39.14 -10.94 37.17
C GLU A 364 -39.32 -10.28 35.78
N LEU A 365 -38.64 -9.17 35.43
CA LEU A 365 -38.94 -8.42 34.19
C LEU A 365 -37.76 -8.02 33.26
N GLU A 366 -36.51 -8.32 33.60
CA GLU A 366 -35.30 -8.06 32.76
C GLU A 366 -34.61 -9.37 32.30
N VAL A 367 -35.39 -10.44 32.27
CA VAL A 367 -34.93 -11.83 32.45
C VAL A 367 -34.28 -12.48 31.23
N SER A 368 -34.48 -12.00 29.99
CA SER A 368 -34.15 -12.83 28.81
C SER A 368 -32.64 -13.02 28.53
N GLU A 369 -31.83 -11.97 28.50
CA GLU A 369 -30.38 -12.09 28.20
C GLU A 369 -29.60 -12.66 29.40
N SER A 370 -29.93 -12.22 30.62
CA SER A 370 -29.38 -12.79 31.86
C SER A 370 -29.74 -14.28 32.02
N ALA A 371 -30.93 -14.72 31.60
CA ALA A 371 -31.31 -16.14 31.61
C ALA A 371 -30.50 -16.97 30.62
N ILE A 372 -30.18 -16.43 29.42
CA ILE A 372 -29.31 -17.10 28.45
C ILE A 372 -27.91 -17.26 29.04
N THR A 373 -27.33 -16.19 29.57
CA THR A 373 -26.01 -16.25 30.23
C THR A 373 -26.02 -17.24 31.39
N LEU A 374 -27.08 -17.25 32.21
CA LEU A 374 -27.23 -18.17 33.35
C LEU A 374 -27.38 -19.64 32.93
N LEU A 375 -28.23 -19.95 31.94
CA LEU A 375 -28.39 -21.31 31.39
C LEU A 375 -27.09 -21.82 30.79
N ASN A 376 -26.44 -21.01 29.95
CA ASN A 376 -25.15 -21.36 29.35
C ASN A 376 -24.05 -21.55 30.41
N THR A 377 -24.10 -20.76 31.49
CA THR A 377 -23.19 -20.94 32.62
C THR A 377 -23.44 -22.27 33.32
N GLN A 378 -24.70 -22.67 33.50
CA GLN A 378 -25.04 -23.97 34.08
C GLN A 378 -24.54 -25.12 33.19
N GLU A 379 -24.79 -25.07 31.88
CA GLU A 379 -24.32 -26.06 30.91
C GLU A 379 -22.79 -26.13 30.85
N ALA A 380 -22.10 -24.98 30.73
CA ALA A 380 -20.63 -24.93 30.70
C ALA A 380 -19.99 -25.54 31.95
N THR A 381 -20.61 -25.34 33.12
CA THR A 381 -20.13 -25.90 34.38
C THR A 381 -20.36 -27.41 34.49
N GLU A 382 -21.32 -27.96 33.76
CA GLU A 382 -21.62 -29.39 33.71
C GLU A 382 -20.72 -30.09 32.69
N ASP A 383 -20.57 -29.51 31.48
CA ASP A 383 -19.64 -29.97 30.44
C ASP A 383 -18.19 -30.02 30.94
N ALA A 384 -17.78 -29.09 31.80
CA ALA A 384 -16.42 -29.04 32.37
C ALA A 384 -16.13 -30.12 33.44
N LEU A 385 -17.15 -30.87 33.89
CA LEU A 385 -17.01 -31.96 34.87
C LEU A 385 -16.83 -33.34 34.22
N GLU A 386 -16.93 -33.45 32.89
CA GLU A 386 -16.69 -34.70 32.16
C GLU A 386 -15.17 -34.87 31.89
N GLU A 387 -14.55 -35.85 32.57
CA GLU A 387 -13.11 -36.15 32.48
C GLU A 387 -12.76 -36.90 31.19
N ASP A 388 -12.33 -36.19 30.14
CA ASP A 388 -11.58 -36.79 29.02
C ASP A 388 -10.08 -36.46 29.15
N ASP A 389 -9.23 -37.49 29.10
CA ASP A 389 -7.77 -37.43 29.36
C ASP A 389 -6.95 -36.68 28.29
N VAL A 390 -7.56 -36.21 27.20
CA VAL A 390 -6.86 -35.55 26.07
C VAL A 390 -7.19 -34.06 26.01
N PHE A 391 -6.18 -33.21 26.25
CA PHE A 391 -6.32 -31.75 26.20
C PHE A 391 -6.45 -31.25 24.74
N ASP A 392 -7.67 -30.88 24.34
CA ASP A 392 -7.95 -30.14 23.10
C ASP A 392 -8.26 -28.65 23.41
N PRO A 393 -7.37 -27.71 23.02
CA PRO A 393 -7.60 -26.27 23.19
C PRO A 393 -8.90 -25.76 22.59
N ARG A 394 -9.38 -26.35 21.49
CA ARG A 394 -10.61 -25.90 20.81
C ARG A 394 -11.85 -26.26 21.61
N THR A 395 -11.95 -27.50 22.06
CA THR A 395 -13.05 -27.97 22.91
C THR A 395 -13.13 -27.16 24.21
N VAL A 396 -11.99 -26.96 24.89
CA VAL A 396 -11.94 -26.18 26.14
C VAL A 396 -12.36 -24.71 25.93
N LEU A 397 -11.92 -24.09 24.82
CA LEU A 397 -12.34 -22.73 24.48
C LEU A 397 -13.82 -22.65 24.09
N GLN A 398 -14.38 -23.68 23.45
CA GLN A 398 -15.81 -23.76 23.13
C GLN A 398 -16.68 -23.84 24.40
N THR A 399 -16.25 -24.58 25.43
CA THR A 399 -16.94 -24.66 26.72
C THR A 399 -17.02 -23.29 27.39
N VAL A 400 -15.93 -22.52 27.38
CA VAL A 400 -15.94 -21.15 27.94
C VAL A 400 -16.65 -20.15 27.03
N ALA A 401 -16.65 -20.36 25.71
CA ALA A 401 -17.31 -19.47 24.77
C ALA A 401 -18.84 -19.39 24.97
N SER A 402 -19.48 -20.38 25.58
CA SER A 402 -20.92 -20.30 25.89
C SER A 402 -21.24 -19.23 26.94
N LEU A 403 -20.26 -18.86 27.78
CA LEU A 403 -20.41 -17.83 28.81
C LEU A 403 -20.51 -16.41 28.26
N PHE A 404 -20.27 -16.21 26.95
CA PHE A 404 -20.20 -14.88 26.34
C PHE A 404 -21.19 -14.71 25.20
N LEU A 405 -21.90 -13.58 25.24
CA LEU A 405 -22.74 -13.11 24.15
C LEU A 405 -21.93 -12.31 23.14
N ALA A 406 -22.33 -12.41 21.87
CA ALA A 406 -21.68 -11.75 20.76
C ALA A 406 -22.68 -11.26 19.71
N HIS A 407 -22.33 -10.15 19.05
CA HIS A 407 -23.01 -9.71 17.83
C HIS A 407 -22.21 -10.14 16.60
N LEU A 408 -22.89 -10.67 15.59
CA LEU A 408 -22.25 -11.00 14.32
C LEU A 408 -21.75 -9.74 13.61
N ALA A 409 -20.57 -9.79 13.03
CA ALA A 409 -19.95 -8.65 12.36
C ALA A 409 -19.15 -9.07 11.12
N VAL A 410 -18.86 -8.09 10.28
CA VAL A 410 -17.95 -8.25 9.14
C VAL A 410 -16.65 -7.54 9.47
N LEU A 411 -15.66 -8.33 9.84
CA LEU A 411 -14.33 -7.93 10.23
C LEU A 411 -13.35 -8.08 9.05
N GLN A 412 -12.59 -7.03 8.81
CA GLN A 412 -11.39 -7.08 7.98
C GLN A 412 -10.22 -6.59 8.82
N LEU A 413 -9.34 -7.52 9.21
CA LEU A 413 -8.09 -7.18 9.88
C LEU A 413 -7.11 -6.56 8.88
N PRO A 414 -6.24 -5.64 9.32
CA PRO A 414 -5.16 -5.16 8.47
C PRO A 414 -4.30 -6.33 8.01
N VAL A 415 -3.81 -6.24 6.77
CA VAL A 415 -3.00 -7.29 6.17
C VAL A 415 -1.53 -6.92 6.28
N LYS A 416 -0.72 -7.86 6.76
CA LYS A 416 0.73 -7.77 6.76
C LYS A 416 1.30 -8.98 6.04
N ASN A 417 2.08 -8.74 4.99
CA ASN A 417 2.67 -9.78 4.13
C ASN A 417 1.62 -10.74 3.50
N GLY A 418 0.41 -10.24 3.28
CA GLY A 418 -0.70 -11.01 2.70
C GLY A 418 -1.50 -11.85 3.71
N LYS A 419 -1.18 -11.82 5.01
CA LYS A 419 -1.94 -12.49 6.07
C LYS A 419 -2.59 -11.47 7.03
N PRO A 420 -3.71 -11.81 7.69
CA PRO A 420 -4.30 -10.98 8.74
C PRO A 420 -3.32 -10.71 9.89
N ASP A 421 -3.15 -9.45 10.27
CA ASP A 421 -2.37 -9.04 11.45
C ASP A 421 -3.28 -8.94 12.68
N PHE A 422 -3.42 -10.05 13.43
CA PHE A 422 -4.16 -10.11 14.69
C PHE A 422 -3.62 -9.16 15.79
N MET A 423 -2.45 -8.56 15.59
CA MET A 423 -1.84 -7.68 16.60
C MET A 423 -2.13 -6.21 16.36
N ASP A 424 -2.63 -5.87 15.17
CA ASP A 424 -3.15 -4.54 14.84
C ASP A 424 -4.69 -4.52 14.71
N ALA A 425 -5.36 -5.19 15.65
CA ALA A 425 -6.82 -5.14 15.77
C ALA A 425 -7.36 -3.71 15.94
N TRP A 426 -6.53 -2.75 16.36
CA TRP A 426 -6.90 -1.33 16.47
C TRP A 426 -7.19 -0.68 15.11
N SER A 427 -6.56 -1.17 14.04
CA SER A 427 -6.76 -0.72 12.66
C SER A 427 -7.75 -1.59 11.89
N ALA A 428 -8.44 -2.51 12.58
CA ALA A 428 -9.47 -3.33 11.98
C ALA A 428 -10.58 -2.49 11.35
N VAL A 429 -11.09 -2.95 10.21
CA VAL A 429 -12.23 -2.35 9.53
C VAL A 429 -13.45 -3.21 9.77
N ILE A 430 -14.44 -2.64 10.45
CA ILE A 430 -15.77 -3.23 10.58
C ILE A 430 -16.66 -2.59 9.52
N THR A 431 -17.36 -3.40 8.73
CA THR A 431 -18.25 -2.87 7.67
C THR A 431 -19.73 -3.05 8.00
N LYS A 432 -20.06 -4.06 8.81
CA LYS A 432 -21.43 -4.36 9.24
C LYS A 432 -21.39 -4.99 10.63
N ILE A 433 -22.41 -4.71 11.43
CA ILE A 433 -22.71 -5.39 12.69
C ILE A 433 -24.19 -5.78 12.65
N SER A 434 -24.49 -7.03 12.97
CA SER A 434 -25.84 -7.57 13.01
C SER A 434 -26.54 -7.17 14.30
N PRO A 435 -27.87 -6.95 14.26
CA PRO A 435 -28.65 -6.87 15.48
C PRO A 435 -28.78 -8.21 16.22
N ASP A 436 -28.55 -9.32 15.51
CA ASP A 436 -28.68 -10.66 16.06
C ASP A 436 -27.62 -10.90 17.16
N VAL A 437 -28.07 -11.39 18.32
CA VAL A 437 -27.22 -11.84 19.44
C VAL A 437 -27.08 -13.35 19.37
N VAL A 438 -25.86 -13.85 19.49
CA VAL A 438 -25.54 -15.28 19.54
C VAL A 438 -24.55 -15.56 20.66
N THR A 439 -24.45 -16.81 21.10
CA THR A 439 -23.34 -17.20 21.98
C THR A 439 -22.06 -17.33 21.15
N ALA A 440 -20.91 -17.08 21.76
CA ALA A 440 -19.64 -17.28 21.07
C ALA A 440 -19.39 -18.77 20.75
N ARG A 441 -19.93 -19.70 21.54
CA ARG A 441 -19.92 -21.16 21.26
C ARG A 441 -20.66 -21.48 19.97
N ASP A 442 -21.88 -20.98 19.81
CA ASP A 442 -22.69 -21.24 18.61
C ASP A 442 -22.00 -20.73 17.35
N PHE A 443 -21.38 -19.56 17.40
CA PHE A 443 -20.61 -19.08 16.26
C PHE A 443 -19.45 -20.03 15.90
N LEU A 444 -18.69 -20.50 16.90
CA LEU A 444 -17.54 -21.41 16.69
C LEU A 444 -17.91 -22.81 16.19
N THR A 445 -19.08 -23.33 16.55
CA THR A 445 -19.58 -24.63 16.05
C THR A 445 -20.05 -24.54 14.60
N LEU A 446 -20.36 -23.34 14.12
CA LEU A 446 -20.98 -23.11 12.82
C LEU A 446 -19.99 -22.61 11.75
N ILE A 447 -18.85 -22.03 12.15
CA ILE A 447 -17.76 -21.68 11.23
C ILE A 447 -17.28 -22.94 10.49
N GLY A 448 -17.47 -22.96 9.17
CA GLY A 448 -17.02 -24.04 8.28
C GLY A 448 -18.06 -25.11 7.97
N SER A 449 -19.30 -25.01 8.49
CA SER A 449 -20.39 -25.95 8.19
C SER A 449 -21.48 -25.32 7.30
N ASP A 450 -21.58 -25.80 6.06
CA ASP A 450 -22.56 -25.32 5.07
C ASP A 450 -24.02 -25.57 5.48
N GLU A 451 -24.28 -26.67 6.20
CA GLU A 451 -25.62 -27.06 6.66
C GLU A 451 -26.05 -26.27 7.90
N ALA A 452 -25.12 -25.93 8.77
CA ALA A 452 -25.42 -25.37 10.08
C ALA A 452 -25.53 -23.83 10.07
N THR A 453 -24.88 -23.15 9.11
CA THR A 453 -25.00 -21.69 8.93
C THR A 453 -26.41 -21.21 8.54
N GLY A 454 -27.31 -22.10 8.10
CA GLY A 454 -28.69 -21.76 7.76
C GLY A 454 -29.60 -21.40 8.94
N GLY A 455 -29.20 -21.70 10.19
CA GLY A 455 -30.06 -21.59 11.38
C GLY A 455 -29.96 -20.31 12.21
N LEU A 456 -28.85 -19.57 12.17
CA LEU A 456 -28.62 -18.41 13.05
C LEU A 456 -29.26 -17.11 12.53
N SER A 457 -29.26 -16.93 11.21
CA SER A 457 -29.78 -15.75 10.54
C SER A 457 -29.86 -16.05 9.05
N ILE A 458 -30.90 -15.57 8.37
CA ILE A 458 -31.00 -15.66 6.89
C ILE A 458 -29.78 -15.02 6.20
N ARG A 459 -29.00 -14.21 6.95
CA ARG A 459 -27.82 -13.45 6.51
C ARG A 459 -26.49 -14.01 7.02
N ALA A 460 -26.45 -15.15 7.72
CA ALA A 460 -25.22 -15.67 8.36
C ALA A 460 -24.03 -15.83 7.40
N ARG A 461 -24.27 -16.17 6.12
CA ARG A 461 -23.22 -16.22 5.08
C ARG A 461 -22.50 -14.88 4.82
N ALA A 462 -23.04 -13.77 5.29
CA ALA A 462 -22.46 -12.44 5.12
C ALA A 462 -21.52 -12.02 6.26
N TYR A 463 -21.52 -12.72 7.41
CA TYR A 463 -20.75 -12.36 8.59
C TYR A 463 -19.59 -13.35 8.81
N ASN A 464 -18.41 -12.84 9.15
CA ASN A 464 -17.18 -13.62 9.28
C ASN A 464 -16.52 -13.49 10.67
N TYR A 465 -17.20 -12.83 11.61
CA TYR A 465 -16.69 -12.56 12.95
C TYR A 465 -17.85 -12.42 13.95
N ALA A 466 -17.59 -12.69 15.22
CA ALA A 466 -18.51 -12.44 16.32
C ALA A 466 -17.85 -11.51 17.35
N GLN A 467 -18.37 -10.29 17.46
CA GLN A 467 -17.89 -9.29 18.41
C GLN A 467 -18.48 -9.59 19.79
N LEU A 468 -17.64 -10.05 20.71
CA LEU A 468 -18.00 -10.20 22.12
C LEU A 468 -18.44 -8.85 22.71
N VAL A 469 -19.52 -8.86 23.49
CA VAL A 469 -20.04 -7.70 24.21
C VAL A 469 -20.55 -8.10 25.60
N ALA A 470 -20.54 -7.15 26.53
CA ALA A 470 -21.26 -7.22 27.80
C ALA A 470 -22.46 -6.28 27.74
N ASP A 471 -23.62 -6.79 28.13
CA ASP A 471 -24.81 -5.95 28.28
C ASP A 471 -24.76 -5.19 29.62
N PRO A 472 -25.06 -3.87 29.65
CA PRO A 472 -25.18 -3.10 30.89
C PRO A 472 -26.18 -3.69 31.90
N ASP A 473 -27.23 -4.35 31.42
CA ASP A 473 -28.31 -4.91 32.23
C ASP A 473 -28.05 -6.39 32.59
N ASP A 474 -27.07 -7.05 31.95
CA ASP A 474 -26.59 -8.39 32.33
C ASP A 474 -25.44 -8.28 33.35
N ALA A 475 -25.78 -8.32 34.63
CA ALA A 475 -24.82 -8.27 35.73
C ALA A 475 -23.85 -9.47 35.73
N LEU A 476 -24.31 -10.68 35.37
CA LEU A 476 -23.48 -11.88 35.33
C LEU A 476 -22.51 -11.82 34.15
N GLY A 477 -23.00 -11.53 32.94
CA GLY A 477 -22.18 -11.36 31.74
C GLY A 477 -21.13 -10.25 31.90
N SER A 478 -21.52 -9.12 32.52
CA SER A 478 -20.62 -8.03 32.88
C SER A 478 -19.50 -8.48 33.83
N ALA A 479 -19.83 -9.26 34.86
CA ALA A 479 -18.87 -9.80 35.81
C ALA A 479 -17.87 -10.75 35.13
N LEU A 480 -18.36 -11.63 34.25
CA LEU A 480 -17.56 -12.62 33.52
C LEU A 480 -16.63 -11.95 32.49
N VAL A 481 -17.11 -10.96 31.73
CA VAL A 481 -16.26 -10.18 30.80
C VAL A 481 -15.17 -9.43 31.57
N ARG A 482 -15.51 -8.83 32.72
CA ARG A 482 -14.52 -8.20 33.60
C ARG A 482 -13.49 -9.19 34.09
N ALA A 483 -13.89 -10.35 34.61
CA ALA A 483 -12.99 -11.39 35.08
C ALA A 483 -12.06 -11.91 33.96
N ALA A 484 -12.63 -12.23 32.79
CA ALA A 484 -11.87 -12.70 31.63
C ALA A 484 -10.86 -11.66 31.14
N SER A 485 -11.22 -10.38 31.15
CA SER A 485 -10.31 -9.28 30.78
C SER A 485 -9.13 -9.09 31.73
N GLY A 486 -9.20 -9.66 32.94
CA GLY A 486 -8.12 -9.74 33.91
C GLY A 486 -7.06 -10.79 33.59
N THR A 487 -7.33 -11.65 32.61
CA THR A 487 -6.45 -12.73 32.14
C THR A 487 -6.15 -12.55 30.63
N GLN A 488 -5.50 -13.52 29.99
CA GLN A 488 -5.30 -13.51 28.52
C GLN A 488 -6.50 -14.11 27.77
N LEU A 489 -7.40 -14.80 28.48
CA LEU A 489 -8.50 -15.58 27.91
C LEU A 489 -9.43 -14.77 26.99
N LEU A 490 -9.74 -13.52 27.35
CA LEU A 490 -10.62 -12.68 26.54
C LEU A 490 -10.01 -12.36 25.16
N ASP A 491 -8.71 -12.08 25.12
CA ASP A 491 -7.98 -11.80 23.87
C ASP A 491 -7.76 -13.10 23.05
N ILE A 492 -7.55 -14.26 23.72
CA ILE A 492 -7.47 -15.58 23.07
C ILE A 492 -8.80 -15.93 22.39
N LEU A 493 -9.92 -15.83 23.13
CA LEU A 493 -11.25 -16.13 22.60
C LEU A 493 -11.62 -15.22 21.44
N THR A 494 -11.35 -13.91 21.58
CA THR A 494 -11.62 -12.95 20.49
C THR A 494 -10.74 -13.22 19.26
N GLY A 495 -9.50 -13.65 19.46
CA GLY A 495 -8.61 -14.12 18.39
C GLY A 495 -9.23 -15.30 17.64
N LEU A 496 -9.67 -16.33 18.37
CA LEU A 496 -10.31 -17.51 17.79
C LEU A 496 -11.58 -17.17 17.00
N LEU A 497 -12.45 -16.30 17.52
CA LEU A 497 -13.64 -15.81 16.83
C LEU A 497 -13.32 -15.02 15.55
N SER A 498 -12.11 -14.47 15.45
CA SER A 498 -11.60 -13.76 14.27
C SER A 498 -10.87 -14.67 13.28
N GLY A 499 -10.81 -15.99 13.54
CA GLY A 499 -10.13 -16.97 12.71
C GLY A 499 -8.67 -17.25 13.07
N ALA A 500 -8.19 -16.81 14.23
CA ALA A 500 -6.86 -17.23 14.72
C ALA A 500 -6.89 -18.71 15.14
N PRO A 501 -5.77 -19.46 14.97
CA PRO A 501 -5.64 -20.81 15.51
C PRO A 501 -5.93 -20.90 17.01
N ALA A 502 -6.55 -22.00 17.45
CA ALA A 502 -6.81 -22.26 18.86
C ALA A 502 -5.49 -22.33 19.65
N GLY A 503 -5.49 -21.77 20.86
CA GLY A 503 -4.29 -21.75 21.72
C GLY A 503 -3.29 -20.62 21.43
N LEU A 504 -3.62 -19.66 20.57
CA LEU A 504 -2.83 -18.44 20.37
C LEU A 504 -3.39 -17.25 21.17
N PHE A 505 -2.51 -16.60 21.91
CA PHE A 505 -2.74 -15.31 22.55
C PHE A 505 -2.40 -14.17 21.58
N CYS A 506 -3.42 -13.38 21.25
CA CYS A 506 -3.32 -12.23 20.36
C CYS A 506 -3.60 -10.93 21.16
N PRO A 507 -2.57 -10.31 21.77
CA PRO A 507 -2.76 -9.13 22.60
C PRO A 507 -3.54 -8.00 21.90
N ASN A 508 -4.49 -7.42 22.64
CA ASN A 508 -5.37 -6.34 22.17
C ASN A 508 -6.41 -6.73 21.13
N MET A 509 -6.61 -8.00 20.82
CA MET A 509 -7.69 -8.42 19.90
C MET A 509 -9.04 -7.88 20.37
N PHE A 510 -9.45 -8.16 21.61
CA PHE A 510 -10.72 -7.67 22.13
C PHE A 510 -10.77 -6.14 22.15
N ARG A 511 -9.72 -5.51 22.68
CA ARG A 511 -9.64 -4.05 22.81
C ARG A 511 -9.70 -3.34 21.46
N GLY A 512 -9.04 -3.90 20.45
CA GLY A 512 -9.01 -3.37 19.09
C GLY A 512 -10.34 -3.55 18.38
N THR A 513 -10.87 -4.77 18.33
CA THR A 513 -12.11 -5.07 17.60
C THR A 513 -13.34 -4.42 18.24
N VAL A 514 -13.44 -4.36 19.58
CA VAL A 514 -14.55 -3.66 20.25
C VAL A 514 -14.52 -2.16 19.94
N SER A 515 -13.34 -1.56 19.89
CA SER A 515 -13.17 -0.13 19.58
C SER A 515 -13.39 0.17 18.10
N ALA A 516 -12.96 -0.72 17.21
CA ALA A 516 -13.21 -0.62 15.78
C ALA A 516 -14.71 -0.76 15.47
N SER A 517 -15.40 -1.67 16.17
CA SER A 517 -16.86 -1.84 16.08
C SER A 517 -17.58 -0.58 16.52
N LEU A 518 -17.17 0.01 17.66
CA LEU A 518 -17.73 1.28 18.13
C LEU A 518 -17.47 2.43 17.15
N MET A 519 -16.23 2.59 16.68
CA MET A 519 -15.89 3.61 15.69
C MET A 519 -16.69 3.45 14.39
N SER A 520 -16.93 2.23 13.93
CA SER A 520 -17.73 1.96 12.73
C SER A 520 -19.18 2.41 12.88
N LEU A 521 -19.77 2.31 14.07
CA LEU A 521 -21.11 2.85 14.33
C LEU A 521 -21.08 4.37 14.34
N LEU A 522 -20.11 4.98 15.05
CA LEU A 522 -20.00 6.44 15.17
C LEU A 522 -19.67 7.15 13.83
N GLU A 523 -18.99 6.47 12.89
CA GLU A 523 -18.59 7.03 11.58
C GLU A 523 -19.69 6.94 10.48
N GLN A 524 -20.89 6.41 10.75
CA GLN A 524 -21.97 6.34 9.75
C GLN A 524 -22.42 7.73 9.26
N ARG A 525 -22.72 7.85 7.95
CA ARG A 525 -22.49 9.10 7.21
C ARG A 525 -23.69 9.95 6.82
N ASP A 526 -24.92 9.43 6.86
CA ASP A 526 -26.07 10.16 6.29
C ASP A 526 -27.29 10.23 7.22
N GLU A 527 -27.47 9.27 8.13
CA GLU A 527 -28.63 9.19 9.02
C GLU A 527 -28.19 9.18 10.50
N PRO A 528 -28.98 9.78 11.41
CA PRO A 528 -28.74 9.65 12.84
C PRO A 528 -28.85 8.17 13.26
N LEU A 529 -28.04 7.78 14.23
CA LEU A 529 -28.08 6.41 14.77
C LEU A 529 -29.48 6.10 15.31
N SER A 530 -30.02 4.97 14.87
CA SER A 530 -31.29 4.41 15.35
C SER A 530 -31.20 4.01 16.83
N GLY A 531 -32.36 3.83 17.49
CA GLY A 531 -32.41 3.40 18.91
C GLY A 531 -31.65 2.08 19.14
N PHE A 532 -31.81 1.12 18.23
CA PHE A 532 -31.07 -0.14 18.26
C PHE A 532 -29.55 0.05 18.17
N GLN A 533 -29.09 0.94 17.29
CA GLN A 533 -27.66 1.21 17.18
C GLN A 533 -27.10 1.89 18.43
N TRP A 534 -27.90 2.73 19.10
CA TRP A 534 -27.53 3.29 20.40
C TRP A 534 -27.47 2.23 21.50
N GLU A 535 -28.35 1.24 21.47
CA GLU A 535 -28.28 0.07 22.36
C GLU A 535 -26.95 -0.69 22.16
N LEU A 536 -26.58 -0.99 20.92
CA LEU A 536 -25.30 -1.63 20.62
C LEU A 536 -24.09 -0.76 21.03
N VAL A 537 -24.17 0.56 20.83
CA VAL A 537 -23.16 1.51 21.35
C VAL A 537 -23.07 1.40 22.87
N ALA A 538 -24.18 1.27 23.59
CA ALA A 538 -24.21 1.06 25.04
C ALA A 538 -23.43 -0.20 25.45
N LYS A 539 -23.73 -1.33 24.81
CA LYS A 539 -23.06 -2.61 25.07
C LYS A 539 -21.55 -2.51 24.81
N LEU A 540 -21.13 -1.88 23.70
CA LEU A 540 -19.70 -1.70 23.35
C LEU A 540 -18.96 -0.75 24.32
N VAL A 541 -19.57 0.38 24.68
CA VAL A 541 -18.99 1.34 25.63
C VAL A 541 -18.84 0.71 27.02
N HIS A 542 -19.87 0.02 27.47
CA HIS A 542 -19.87 -0.71 28.74
C HIS A 542 -18.77 -1.78 28.76
N SER A 543 -18.68 -2.59 27.70
CA SER A 543 -17.62 -3.59 27.51
C SER A 543 -16.22 -2.98 27.63
N ILE A 544 -15.98 -1.82 27.02
CA ILE A 544 -14.69 -1.10 27.12
C ILE A 544 -14.41 -0.66 28.56
N ARG A 545 -15.42 -0.12 29.26
CA ARG A 545 -15.27 0.39 30.63
C ARG A 545 -15.00 -0.72 31.64
N LEU A 546 -15.56 -1.91 31.44
CA LEU A 546 -15.42 -3.07 32.34
C LEU A 546 -14.00 -3.65 32.41
N ILE A 547 -13.18 -3.51 31.37
CA ILE A 547 -11.88 -4.18 31.23
C ILE A 547 -10.96 -3.90 32.44
N MET A 548 -10.29 -4.91 32.97
CA MET A 548 -9.33 -4.77 34.07
C MET A 548 -8.00 -4.13 33.63
N GLY A 549 -7.29 -3.49 34.57
CA GLY A 549 -5.99 -2.85 34.36
C GLY A 549 -6.00 -1.35 34.71
N SER A 550 -4.83 -0.72 34.71
CA SER A 550 -4.70 0.64 35.25
C SER A 550 -5.53 1.65 34.47
N SER A 551 -6.25 2.46 35.24
CA SER A 551 -6.96 3.67 34.83
C SER A 551 -6.11 4.91 35.10
N ASP A 552 -4.78 4.74 35.26
CA ASP A 552 -3.87 5.81 35.66
C ASP A 552 -4.05 6.99 34.71
N ARG A 553 -4.70 8.03 35.25
CA ARG A 553 -4.98 9.25 34.53
C ARG A 553 -3.67 9.99 34.38
N LEU A 554 -2.97 9.73 33.28
CA LEU A 554 -1.92 10.61 32.81
C LEU A 554 -2.47 12.05 32.78
N PRO A 555 -1.66 13.07 33.16
CA PRO A 555 -2.12 14.46 33.25
C PRO A 555 -2.75 14.97 31.95
N LYS A 556 -2.26 14.49 30.81
CA LYS A 556 -2.79 14.78 29.47
C LYS A 556 -3.11 13.49 28.72
N MET A 557 -4.08 13.56 27.82
CA MET A 557 -4.38 12.47 26.89
C MET A 557 -3.18 12.28 25.95
N PRO A 558 -2.51 11.11 25.95
CA PRO A 558 -1.43 10.86 25.00
C PRO A 558 -2.02 10.64 23.61
N VAL A 559 -1.78 11.61 22.73
CA VAL A 559 -2.24 11.58 21.35
C VAL A 559 -1.06 11.27 20.45
N ASP A 560 -1.13 10.13 19.78
CA ASP A 560 -0.15 9.65 18.81
C ASP A 560 -0.77 9.77 17.41
N PRO A 561 -0.22 10.60 16.51
CA PRO A 561 -0.73 10.75 15.14
C PRO A 561 -0.64 9.46 14.32
N GLU A 562 0.14 8.46 14.74
CA GLU A 562 0.22 7.15 14.10
C GLU A 562 -0.76 6.14 14.69
N ALA A 563 -1.33 6.40 15.88
CA ALA A 563 -2.30 5.52 16.48
C ALA A 563 -3.64 5.54 15.72
N ALA A 564 -4.26 4.37 15.62
CA ALA A 564 -5.63 4.24 15.11
C ALA A 564 -6.64 4.93 16.04
N MET A 565 -7.69 5.50 15.46
CA MET A 565 -8.72 6.24 16.21
C MET A 565 -9.42 5.39 17.28
N GLY A 566 -9.64 4.09 17.02
CA GLY A 566 -10.21 3.18 18.01
C GLY A 566 -9.40 3.12 19.30
N LYS A 567 -8.06 3.18 19.21
CA LYS A 567 -7.17 3.18 20.38
C LYS A 567 -7.29 4.46 21.21
N LEU A 568 -7.45 5.60 20.56
CA LEU A 568 -7.69 6.88 21.24
C LEU A 568 -9.07 6.89 21.90
N LEU A 569 -10.10 6.40 21.22
CA LEU A 569 -11.46 6.29 21.77
C LEU A 569 -11.48 5.36 23.00
N PHE A 570 -10.85 4.19 22.91
CA PHE A 570 -10.72 3.25 24.02
C PHE A 570 -10.11 3.91 25.26
N ARG A 571 -9.00 4.63 25.08
CA ARG A 571 -8.32 5.35 26.15
C ARG A 571 -9.20 6.46 26.74
N LEU A 572 -9.94 7.19 25.90
CA LEU A 572 -10.85 8.24 26.34
C LEU A 572 -11.97 7.66 27.22
N LEU A 573 -12.62 6.60 26.77
CA LEU A 573 -13.71 5.95 27.52
C LEU A 573 -13.24 5.34 28.84
N ARG A 574 -12.01 4.81 28.88
CA ARG A 574 -11.36 4.31 30.11
C ARG A 574 -11.00 5.42 31.10
N ARG A 575 -10.85 6.67 30.64
CA ARG A 575 -10.60 7.85 31.49
C ARG A 575 -11.90 8.46 32.01
N SER A 576 -12.93 8.50 31.17
CA SER A 576 -14.25 9.08 31.45
C SER A 576 -15.12 8.10 32.24
N GLY A 577 -15.01 8.15 33.57
CA GLY A 577 -15.97 7.54 34.51
C GLY A 577 -17.23 8.40 34.63
N ASP A 578 -17.76 8.62 35.84
CA ASP A 578 -18.98 9.43 36.06
C ASP A 578 -18.87 10.90 35.63
N LYS A 579 -17.64 11.41 35.50
CA LYS A 579 -17.33 12.72 34.91
C LYS A 579 -16.37 12.53 33.75
N TYR A 580 -16.73 13.09 32.60
CA TYR A 580 -15.90 13.04 31.41
C TYR A 580 -14.76 14.07 31.47
N ASP A 581 -13.66 13.77 30.80
CA ASP A 581 -12.48 14.64 30.67
C ASP A 581 -12.65 15.48 29.39
N GLY A 582 -13.09 16.73 29.54
CA GLY A 582 -13.39 17.63 28.42
C GLY A 582 -12.16 17.95 27.57
N GLU A 583 -10.99 18.15 28.18
CA GLU A 583 -9.75 18.41 27.45
C GLU A 583 -9.31 17.19 26.63
N ALA A 584 -9.39 15.99 27.22
CA ALA A 584 -9.10 14.75 26.50
C ALA A 584 -10.10 14.50 25.36
N LEU A 585 -11.38 14.81 25.56
CA LEU A 585 -12.41 14.69 24.53
C LEU A 585 -12.12 15.63 23.34
N VAL A 586 -11.80 16.90 23.59
CA VAL A 586 -11.43 17.85 22.54
C VAL A 586 -10.18 17.38 21.78
N ALA A 587 -9.17 16.85 22.47
CA ALA A 587 -7.98 16.31 21.83
C ALA A 587 -8.30 15.13 20.87
N VAL A 588 -9.22 14.25 21.26
CA VAL A 588 -9.69 13.15 20.40
C VAL A 588 -10.53 13.66 19.23
N LEU A 589 -11.37 14.68 19.44
CA LEU A 589 -12.15 15.31 18.36
C LEU A 589 -11.26 15.97 17.31
N LYS A 590 -10.19 16.65 17.73
CA LYS A 590 -9.16 17.20 16.82
C LYS A 590 -8.52 16.10 15.98
N GLU A 591 -8.17 14.97 16.59
CA GLU A 591 -7.61 13.84 15.84
C GLU A 591 -8.63 13.11 14.96
N LEU A 592 -9.90 13.10 15.34
CA LEU A 592 -10.97 12.58 14.50
C LEU A 592 -11.09 13.41 13.22
N LEU A 593 -11.12 14.75 13.34
CA LEU A 593 -11.14 15.65 12.17
C LEU A 593 -9.94 15.39 11.27
N ALA A 594 -8.76 15.35 11.87
CA ALA A 594 -7.53 15.10 11.15
C ALA A 594 -7.48 13.75 10.44
N THR A 595 -7.94 12.69 11.09
CA THR A 595 -8.03 11.35 10.49
C THR A 595 -8.99 11.38 9.31
N ARG A 596 -10.08 12.14 9.41
CA ARG A 596 -11.04 12.31 8.32
C ARG A 596 -10.44 13.07 7.15
N VAL A 597 -9.68 14.16 7.39
CA VAL A 597 -8.92 14.86 6.34
C VAL A 597 -7.91 13.93 5.68
N HIS A 598 -7.15 13.16 6.46
CA HIS A 598 -6.19 12.21 5.92
C HIS A 598 -6.86 11.11 5.07
N LYS A 599 -7.97 10.53 5.53
CA LYS A 599 -8.79 9.60 4.75
C LYS A 599 -9.32 10.27 3.46
N PHE A 600 -9.75 11.54 3.52
CA PHE A 600 -10.28 12.26 2.37
C PHE A 600 -9.22 12.54 1.31
N THR A 601 -8.01 12.95 1.72
CA THR A 601 -6.86 13.14 0.82
C THR A 601 -6.42 11.83 0.16
N ARG A 602 -6.44 10.71 0.89
CA ARG A 602 -5.98 9.39 0.40
C ARG A 602 -6.99 8.69 -0.51
N PHE A 603 -8.28 8.70 -0.15
CA PHE A 603 -9.30 7.89 -0.82
C PHE A 603 -10.24 8.70 -1.72
N ASN A 604 -10.23 10.04 -1.63
CA ASN A 604 -11.09 10.90 -2.45
C ASN A 604 -10.36 12.20 -2.82
N GLU A 605 -9.14 12.04 -3.33
CA GLU A 605 -8.21 13.13 -3.60
C GLU A 605 -8.82 14.21 -4.50
N ALA A 606 -9.52 13.83 -5.57
CA ALA A 606 -10.11 14.80 -6.50
C ALA A 606 -11.09 15.76 -5.82
N ARG A 607 -12.03 15.24 -5.01
CA ARG A 607 -12.99 16.07 -4.26
C ARG A 607 -12.31 16.89 -3.17
N TYR A 608 -11.23 16.39 -2.58
CA TYR A 608 -10.41 17.15 -1.64
C TYR A 608 -9.73 18.34 -2.34
N LEU A 609 -9.09 18.12 -3.48
CA LEU A 609 -8.42 19.18 -4.25
C LEU A 609 -9.41 20.24 -4.74
N GLU A 610 -10.61 19.84 -5.17
CA GLU A 610 -11.71 20.75 -5.47
C GLU A 610 -12.17 21.56 -4.24
N LEU A 611 -12.37 20.91 -3.09
CA LEU A 611 -12.77 21.61 -1.88
C LEU A 611 -11.75 22.68 -1.49
N VAL A 612 -10.45 22.34 -1.50
CA VAL A 612 -9.38 23.29 -1.14
C VAL A 612 -9.30 24.44 -2.13
N GLU A 613 -9.40 24.19 -3.44
CA GLU A 613 -9.39 25.24 -4.46
C GLU A 613 -10.51 26.28 -4.23
N HIS A 614 -11.74 25.81 -4.03
CA HIS A 614 -12.88 26.69 -3.79
C HIS A 614 -12.75 27.41 -2.44
N MET A 615 -12.27 26.72 -1.41
CA MET A 615 -12.03 27.29 -0.08
C MET A 615 -11.04 28.46 -0.13
N VAL A 616 -9.95 28.33 -0.89
CA VAL A 616 -8.94 29.39 -1.04
C VAL A 616 -9.29 30.41 -2.14
N GLY A 617 -10.41 30.20 -2.85
CA GLY A 617 -10.93 31.12 -3.86
C GLY A 617 -10.03 31.23 -5.11
N TYR A 618 -9.33 30.17 -5.49
CA TYR A 618 -8.53 30.15 -6.71
C TYR A 618 -9.40 29.81 -7.93
N THR A 619 -9.27 30.61 -8.99
CA THR A 619 -9.89 30.34 -10.29
C THR A 619 -8.77 30.09 -11.30
N HIS A 620 -8.72 28.89 -11.86
CA HIS A 620 -7.64 28.51 -12.76
C HIS A 620 -7.77 29.15 -14.15
N GLU A 621 -6.67 29.74 -14.62
CA GLU A 621 -6.51 30.21 -15.99
C GLU A 621 -5.76 29.16 -16.81
N SER A 622 -6.49 28.44 -17.67
CA SER A 622 -5.93 27.31 -18.44
C SER A 622 -5.20 27.72 -19.71
N VAL A 623 -5.36 28.96 -20.16
CA VAL A 623 -4.80 29.45 -21.43
C VAL A 623 -3.79 30.54 -21.15
N VAL A 624 -2.51 30.24 -21.40
CA VAL A 624 -1.41 31.19 -21.29
C VAL A 624 -0.92 31.57 -22.68
N GLU A 625 -1.10 32.84 -23.08
CA GLU A 625 -0.68 33.33 -24.39
C GLU A 625 0.84 33.32 -24.55
N ASP A 626 1.56 33.99 -23.64
CA ASP A 626 3.03 33.99 -23.55
C ASP A 626 3.46 33.17 -22.33
N ALA A 627 4.21 32.08 -22.56
CA ALA A 627 4.65 31.23 -21.46
C ALA A 627 5.54 31.94 -20.44
N PHE A 628 6.12 33.10 -20.76
CA PHE A 628 6.96 33.89 -19.84
C PHE A 628 6.18 34.93 -19.04
N ASP A 629 4.89 35.13 -19.31
CA ASP A 629 4.05 35.96 -18.46
C ASP A 629 3.90 35.29 -17.07
N PRO A 630 3.93 36.09 -15.99
CA PRO A 630 3.80 35.56 -14.64
C PRO A 630 2.40 34.97 -14.44
N HIS A 631 2.35 33.67 -14.14
CA HIS A 631 1.12 32.97 -13.82
C HIS A 631 0.90 32.95 -12.29
N ALA A 632 -0.35 32.91 -11.85
CA ALA A 632 -0.70 32.90 -10.41
C ALA A 632 -0.01 31.76 -9.62
N LEU A 633 0.18 30.60 -10.25
CA LEU A 633 0.84 29.43 -9.65
C LEU A 633 2.38 29.55 -9.56
N ASP A 634 2.98 30.58 -10.15
CA ASP A 634 4.42 30.86 -10.05
C ASP A 634 4.79 31.50 -8.71
N GLN A 635 3.81 32.06 -7.98
CA GLN A 635 4.04 32.66 -6.66
C GLN A 635 4.36 31.58 -5.62
N ASP A 636 5.17 31.91 -4.61
CA ASP A 636 5.50 30.98 -3.52
C ASP A 636 4.32 30.75 -2.56
N VAL A 637 3.46 31.78 -2.40
CA VAL A 637 2.36 31.80 -1.43
C VAL A 637 1.07 32.23 -2.12
N TRP A 638 -0.03 31.53 -1.87
CA TRP A 638 -1.37 31.97 -2.29
C TRP A 638 -2.02 32.82 -1.19
N ARG A 639 -2.37 34.08 -1.48
CA ARG A 639 -3.10 34.93 -0.53
C ARG A 639 -4.61 34.74 -0.70
N PHE A 640 -5.25 34.17 0.30
CA PHE A 640 -6.70 33.97 0.35
C PHE A 640 -7.31 34.67 1.58
N GLY A 641 -8.62 34.90 1.57
CA GLY A 641 -9.32 35.57 2.67
C GLY A 641 -9.72 34.59 3.78
N PRO A 642 -9.16 34.67 5.00
CA PRO A 642 -9.43 33.71 6.09
C PRO A 642 -10.91 33.55 6.41
N ASN A 643 -11.62 34.67 6.58
CA ASN A 643 -13.05 34.66 6.90
C ASN A 643 -13.92 34.04 5.80
N LYS A 644 -13.51 34.14 4.52
CA LYS A 644 -14.22 33.50 3.41
C LYS A 644 -13.96 31.99 3.40
N ALA A 645 -12.70 31.59 3.60
CA ALA A 645 -12.31 30.19 3.68
C ALA A 645 -13.00 29.46 4.83
N GLN A 646 -13.06 30.07 6.02
CA GLN A 646 -13.75 29.53 7.20
C GLN A 646 -15.25 29.30 6.95
N LYS A 647 -15.95 30.33 6.43
CA LYS A 647 -17.39 30.23 6.12
C LYS A 647 -17.67 29.14 5.09
N PHE A 648 -16.90 29.12 4.00
CA PHE A 648 -17.06 28.12 2.96
C PHE A 648 -16.83 26.71 3.51
N ALA A 649 -15.74 26.49 4.26
CA ALA A 649 -15.41 25.18 4.80
C ALA A 649 -16.49 24.64 5.75
N ALA A 650 -17.08 25.50 6.58
CA ALA A 650 -18.13 25.14 7.53
C ALA A 650 -19.46 24.74 6.86
N GLU A 651 -19.75 25.25 5.65
CA GLU A 651 -20.96 24.91 4.89
C GLU A 651 -20.79 23.65 4.02
N THR A 652 -19.61 23.02 4.04
CA THR A 652 -19.34 21.86 3.19
C THR A 652 -19.99 20.57 3.73
N PRO A 653 -20.40 19.65 2.84
CA PRO A 653 -20.83 18.30 3.24
C PRO A 653 -19.76 17.54 4.04
N PHE A 654 -18.48 17.84 3.78
CA PHE A 654 -17.35 17.26 4.53
C PHE A 654 -17.44 17.62 6.01
N PHE A 655 -17.69 18.89 6.34
CA PHE A 655 -17.78 19.36 7.71
C PHE A 655 -19.05 18.87 8.41
N HIS A 656 -20.21 18.92 7.77
CA HIS A 656 -21.45 18.38 8.36
C HIS A 656 -21.33 16.90 8.74
N ALA A 657 -20.70 16.10 7.88
CA ALA A 657 -20.48 14.69 8.18
C ALA A 657 -19.42 14.46 9.28
N PHE A 658 -18.49 15.41 9.49
CA PHE A 658 -17.61 15.40 10.66
C PHE A 658 -18.36 15.78 11.93
N GLU A 659 -19.15 16.84 11.89
CA GLU A 659 -19.94 17.36 13.00
C GLU A 659 -20.90 16.29 13.56
N GLN A 660 -21.60 15.57 12.69
CA GLN A 660 -22.44 14.44 13.11
C GLN A 660 -21.65 13.34 13.84
N CYS A 661 -20.52 12.93 13.27
CA CYS A 661 -19.64 11.93 13.87
C CYS A 661 -19.07 12.39 15.22
N ALA A 662 -18.68 13.66 15.32
CA ALA A 662 -18.22 14.30 16.54
C ALA A 662 -19.31 14.32 17.60
N ASN A 663 -20.54 14.70 17.26
CA ASN A 663 -21.68 14.71 18.18
C ASN A 663 -22.03 13.30 18.67
N ASN A 664 -21.97 12.29 17.80
CA ASN A 664 -22.15 10.89 18.22
C ASN A 664 -21.07 10.47 19.23
N LEU A 665 -19.81 10.85 19.00
CA LEU A 665 -18.70 10.57 19.92
C LEU A 665 -18.87 11.30 21.25
N ILE A 666 -19.25 12.59 21.23
CA ILE A 666 -19.51 13.38 22.43
C ILE A 666 -20.59 12.71 23.27
N ARG A 667 -21.72 12.36 22.65
CA ARG A 667 -22.81 11.64 23.31
C ARG A 667 -22.35 10.33 23.93
N CYS A 668 -21.60 9.52 23.17
CA CYS A 668 -21.00 8.26 23.63
C CYS A 668 -20.13 8.43 24.89
N VAL A 669 -19.39 9.54 25.01
CA VAL A 669 -18.49 9.78 26.15
C VAL A 669 -19.21 10.41 27.36
N VAL A 670 -20.16 11.30 27.11
CA VAL A 670 -20.82 12.12 28.14
C VAL A 670 -22.03 11.43 28.79
N GLU A 671 -22.84 10.72 28.00
CA GLU A 671 -24.07 10.06 28.47
C GLU A 671 -23.74 8.68 29.06
N SER A 672 -24.49 8.29 30.10
CA SER A 672 -24.34 6.96 30.71
C SER A 672 -24.84 5.87 29.77
N PRO A 673 -24.17 4.70 29.67
CA PRO A 673 -24.60 3.59 28.83
C PRO A 673 -26.01 3.11 29.12
N THR A 674 -26.42 3.13 30.38
CA THR A 674 -27.76 2.76 30.85
C THR A 674 -28.85 3.80 30.54
N LYS A 675 -28.50 4.93 29.92
CA LYS A 675 -29.42 6.06 29.73
C LYS A 675 -29.48 6.61 28.31
N TYR A 676 -28.84 5.98 27.32
CA TYR A 676 -28.88 6.47 25.93
C TYR A 676 -30.32 6.60 25.43
N GLY A 677 -30.85 7.83 25.39
CA GLY A 677 -32.24 8.11 24.99
C GLY A 677 -33.06 8.89 26.02
N ASP A 678 -32.53 9.11 27.22
CA ASP A 678 -33.15 10.00 28.20
C ASP A 678 -32.89 11.47 27.80
N ALA A 679 -33.89 12.08 27.17
CA ALA A 679 -33.84 13.47 26.71
C ALA A 679 -33.65 14.51 27.84
N SER A 680 -33.63 14.09 29.11
CA SER A 680 -33.40 14.96 30.26
C SER A 680 -31.94 15.32 30.51
N GLN A 681 -30.97 14.61 29.92
CA GLN A 681 -29.55 14.93 30.06
C GLN A 681 -29.08 15.94 28.99
N ALA A 682 -28.59 17.09 29.44
CA ALA A 682 -27.99 18.10 28.56
C ALA A 682 -26.61 17.63 28.07
N ILE A 683 -26.53 17.19 26.82
CA ILE A 683 -25.28 16.82 26.14
C ILE A 683 -24.68 18.08 25.50
N PRO A 684 -23.41 18.41 25.77
CA PRO A 684 -22.79 19.58 25.16
C PRO A 684 -22.61 19.39 23.65
N THR A 685 -22.75 20.47 22.89
CA THR A 685 -22.52 20.44 21.44
C THR A 685 -21.02 20.52 21.10
N LEU A 686 -20.64 20.13 19.88
CA LEU A 686 -19.28 20.32 19.38
C LEU A 686 -18.79 21.77 19.54
N GLN A 687 -19.66 22.75 19.30
CA GLN A 687 -19.31 24.17 19.37
C GLN A 687 -19.13 24.67 20.82
N GLU A 688 -19.81 24.05 21.79
CA GLU A 688 -19.61 24.35 23.22
C GLU A 688 -18.29 23.76 23.74
N LEU A 689 -17.91 22.56 23.27
CA LEU A 689 -16.65 21.91 23.66
C LEU A 689 -15.43 22.46 22.91
N TRP A 690 -15.59 22.81 21.63
CA TRP A 690 -14.53 23.34 20.77
C TRP A 690 -15.01 24.58 20.01
N PRO A 691 -15.04 25.76 20.66
CA PRO A 691 -15.56 27.00 20.07
C PRO A 691 -14.81 27.46 18.81
N THR A 692 -13.52 27.14 18.69
CA THR A 692 -12.65 27.50 17.56
C THR A 692 -12.68 26.48 16.41
N CYS A 693 -13.56 25.47 16.45
CA CYS A 693 -13.60 24.39 15.45
C CYS A 693 -13.69 24.90 14.00
N THR A 694 -14.59 25.84 13.73
CA THR A 694 -14.78 26.42 12.39
C THR A 694 -13.61 27.30 11.94
N GLU A 695 -12.91 27.94 12.87
CA GLU A 695 -11.70 28.73 12.62
C GLU A 695 -10.51 27.84 12.27
N GLU A 696 -10.35 26.73 13.00
CA GLU A 696 -9.27 25.77 12.82
C GLU A 696 -9.49 24.85 11.60
N LEU A 697 -10.74 24.65 11.15
CA LEU A 697 -11.08 23.72 10.06
C LEU A 697 -10.24 23.90 8.78
N PRO A 698 -10.06 25.12 8.23
CA PRO A 698 -9.16 25.33 7.09
C PRO A 698 -7.71 24.94 7.38
N LYS A 699 -7.22 25.16 8.62
CA LYS A 699 -5.87 24.76 9.03
C LYS A 699 -5.71 23.24 8.96
N PHE A 700 -6.70 22.49 9.45
CA PHE A 700 -6.73 21.03 9.35
C PHE A 700 -6.79 20.55 7.90
N LEU A 701 -7.55 21.20 7.03
CA LEU A 701 -7.63 20.86 5.61
C LEU A 701 -6.31 21.07 4.86
N LEU A 702 -5.55 22.10 5.21
CA LEU A 702 -4.23 22.40 4.61
C LEU A 702 -3.12 21.51 5.20
N LEU A 703 -3.19 21.15 6.48
CA LEU A 703 -2.28 20.21 7.15
C LEU A 703 -2.69 18.73 6.87
N GLN A 704 -2.51 18.30 5.62
CA GLN A 704 -2.94 16.99 5.10
C GLN A 704 -2.48 15.77 5.90
N LYS A 705 -1.26 15.82 6.44
CA LYS A 705 -0.67 14.72 7.21
C LYS A 705 -0.96 14.91 8.70
N ARG A 706 -1.39 13.84 9.38
CA ARG A 706 -1.64 13.89 10.83
C ARG A 706 -0.41 14.31 11.62
N SER A 707 0.75 13.76 11.25
CA SER A 707 2.04 14.07 11.89
C SER A 707 2.53 15.51 11.69
N ALA A 708 2.01 16.27 10.72
CA ALA A 708 2.41 17.65 10.49
C ALA A 708 2.05 18.60 11.65
N ARG A 709 1.13 18.17 12.53
CA ARG A 709 0.72 18.90 13.75
C ARG A 709 1.59 18.60 14.96
N TYR A 710 2.58 17.72 14.81
CA TYR A 710 3.36 17.22 15.93
C TYR A 710 4.86 17.36 15.68
N ARG A 711 5.60 17.53 16.77
CA ARG A 711 7.05 17.37 16.83
C ARG A 711 7.40 16.09 17.58
N ILE A 712 8.49 15.47 17.16
CA ILE A 712 9.03 14.28 17.83
C ILE A 712 9.94 14.74 18.97
N VAL A 713 9.60 14.33 20.19
CA VAL A 713 10.45 14.49 21.39
C VAL A 713 10.96 13.12 21.79
N ARG A 714 12.29 13.01 21.95
CA ARG A 714 12.94 11.78 22.42
C ARG A 714 13.38 11.97 23.85
N ASP A 715 13.05 11.01 24.71
CA ASP A 715 13.50 11.04 26.10
C ASP A 715 15.05 11.01 26.15
N ALA A 716 15.63 12.01 26.82
CA ALA A 716 17.07 12.16 26.94
C ALA A 716 17.63 11.07 27.86
N GLY A 717 18.13 9.98 27.29
CA GLY A 717 18.82 8.92 28.06
C GLY A 717 18.82 7.52 27.48
N ALA A 718 18.03 7.24 26.42
CA ALA A 718 18.00 5.91 25.80
C ALA A 718 18.25 6.00 24.29
N ALA A 719 19.25 5.26 23.80
CA ALA A 719 19.52 5.10 22.36
C ALA A 719 18.31 4.49 21.59
N ASN A 720 17.39 3.84 22.33
CA ASN A 720 16.09 3.32 21.88
C ASN A 720 14.91 3.96 22.66
N GLY A 721 15.00 5.24 23.01
CA GLY A 721 13.96 5.93 23.78
C GLY A 721 12.60 5.95 23.09
N LYS A 722 11.53 5.83 23.88
CA LYS A 722 10.14 5.90 23.41
C LYS A 722 9.91 7.24 22.69
N ILE A 723 9.38 7.18 21.46
CA ILE A 723 9.01 8.39 20.72
C ILE A 723 7.78 9.01 21.40
N ASN A 724 7.91 10.25 21.85
CA ASN A 724 6.81 11.05 22.36
C ASN A 724 6.43 12.10 21.31
N TRP A 725 5.15 12.19 21.00
CA TRP A 725 4.61 13.20 20.09
C TRP A 725 4.05 14.36 20.91
N GLU A 726 4.53 15.56 20.63
CA GLU A 726 4.00 16.80 21.20
C GLU A 726 3.40 17.64 20.09
N LEU A 727 2.28 18.32 20.36
CA LEU A 727 1.72 19.30 19.43
C LEU A 727 2.78 20.37 19.15
N ASN A 728 2.95 20.73 17.87
CA ASN A 728 3.78 21.85 17.48
C ASN A 728 2.95 23.15 17.41
N ASP A 729 3.64 24.28 17.33
CA ASP A 729 3.02 25.61 17.39
C ASP A 729 2.35 26.02 16.06
N THR A 730 2.35 25.14 15.03
CA THR A 730 1.83 25.47 13.69
C THR A 730 0.33 25.75 13.69
N LEU A 731 -0.44 25.09 14.56
CA LEU A 731 -1.88 25.37 14.70
C LEU A 731 -2.18 26.70 15.41
N ASP A 732 -1.22 27.23 16.16
CA ASP A 732 -1.34 28.51 16.86
C ASP A 732 -1.13 29.70 15.91
N GLU A 733 -0.52 29.48 14.75
CA GLU A 733 -0.41 30.50 13.70
C GLU A 733 -1.78 30.91 13.15
N SER A 734 -1.92 32.19 12.79
CA SER A 734 -3.11 32.70 12.14
C SER A 734 -3.26 32.14 10.72
N LEU A 735 -4.50 31.95 10.25
CA LEU A 735 -4.77 31.35 8.93
C LEU A 735 -4.25 32.20 7.75
N ASP A 736 -4.00 33.50 7.97
CA ASP A 736 -3.36 34.40 7.00
C ASP A 736 -1.83 34.36 7.02
N SER A 737 -1.21 33.48 7.82
CA SER A 737 0.23 33.31 7.83
C SER A 737 0.76 32.77 6.50
N ALA A 738 2.04 33.04 6.22
CA ALA A 738 2.70 32.55 5.01
C ALA A 738 2.66 31.01 4.94
N VAL A 739 2.75 30.32 6.08
CA VAL A 739 2.74 28.85 6.17
C VAL A 739 1.48 28.26 5.54
N TYR A 740 0.29 28.81 5.86
CA TYR A 740 -0.96 28.31 5.27
C TYR A 740 -1.12 28.71 3.80
N GLY A 741 -0.61 29.87 3.40
CA GLY A 741 -0.57 30.26 1.99
C GLY A 741 0.37 29.41 1.13
N GLU A 742 1.50 28.95 1.69
CA GLU A 742 2.42 28.00 1.05
C GLU A 742 1.76 26.61 0.93
N LEU A 743 1.13 26.12 1.99
CA LEU A 743 0.40 24.85 1.96
C LEU A 743 -0.73 24.89 0.91
N ALA A 744 -1.51 25.97 0.85
CA ALA A 744 -2.52 26.17 -0.17
C ALA A 744 -1.91 26.12 -1.58
N MET A 745 -0.79 26.82 -1.80
CA MET A 745 -0.08 26.81 -3.08
C MET A 745 0.41 25.40 -3.45
N GLN A 746 0.92 24.62 -2.50
CA GLN A 746 1.30 23.23 -2.75
C GLN A 746 0.11 22.37 -3.22
N VAL A 747 -1.07 22.53 -2.61
CA VAL A 747 -2.29 21.82 -3.03
C VAL A 747 -2.72 22.23 -4.44
N LEU A 748 -2.73 23.55 -4.74
CA LEU A 748 -3.09 24.06 -6.07
C LEU A 748 -2.11 23.56 -7.15
N ARG A 749 -0.81 23.61 -6.88
CA ARG A 749 0.22 23.07 -7.79
C ARG A 749 0.07 21.58 -8.01
N LYS A 750 -0.32 20.82 -6.98
CA LYS A 750 -0.62 19.39 -7.11
C LYS A 750 -1.81 19.14 -8.03
N LYS A 751 -2.90 19.91 -7.87
CA LYS A 751 -4.09 19.81 -8.72
C LYS A 751 -3.79 20.12 -10.19
N TYR A 752 -2.97 21.14 -10.44
CA TYR A 752 -2.64 21.64 -11.77
C TYR A 752 -1.25 21.20 -12.27
N ASP A 753 -0.73 20.07 -11.77
CA ASP A 753 0.62 19.62 -12.12
C ASP A 753 0.79 19.37 -13.62
N THR A 754 -0.22 18.78 -14.29
CA THR A 754 -0.20 18.59 -15.75
C THR A 754 -0.01 19.91 -16.50
N PHE A 755 -0.80 20.93 -16.15
CA PHE A 755 -0.69 22.27 -16.73
C PHE A 755 0.69 22.89 -16.44
N LEU A 756 1.20 22.75 -15.21
CA LEU A 756 2.51 23.27 -14.85
C LEU A 756 3.65 22.58 -15.61
N ARG A 757 3.56 21.27 -15.85
CA ARG A 757 4.52 20.55 -16.69
C ARG A 757 4.49 21.05 -18.13
N GLU A 758 3.31 21.28 -18.68
CA GLU A 758 3.15 21.86 -20.03
C GLU A 758 3.74 23.29 -20.09
N LEU A 759 3.44 24.13 -19.11
CA LEU A 759 3.97 25.50 -19.03
C LEU A 759 5.50 25.51 -18.88
N ARG A 760 6.06 24.63 -18.04
CA ARG A 760 7.52 24.47 -17.91
C ARG A 760 8.16 23.98 -19.21
N ALA A 761 7.53 23.04 -19.91
CA ALA A 761 8.02 22.55 -21.20
C ALA A 761 8.01 23.66 -22.27
N ARG A 762 7.00 24.53 -22.28
CA ARG A 762 6.97 25.74 -23.12
C ARG A 762 8.10 26.71 -22.77
N ARG A 763 8.29 27.02 -21.48
CA ARG A 763 9.36 27.90 -20.98
C ARG A 763 10.77 27.37 -21.32
N ALA A 764 10.98 26.06 -21.24
CA ALA A 764 12.25 25.43 -21.58
C ALA A 764 12.59 25.53 -23.08
N ASN A 765 11.58 25.66 -23.94
CA ASN A 765 11.75 25.79 -25.39
C ASN A 765 11.62 27.24 -25.84
N GLU A 766 12.49 28.10 -25.31
CA GLU A 766 12.49 29.54 -25.56
C GLU A 766 12.46 29.87 -27.06
N VAL A 767 13.20 29.15 -27.89
CA VAL A 767 13.23 29.37 -29.34
C VAL A 767 11.86 29.12 -29.98
N SER A 768 11.13 28.09 -29.54
CA SER A 768 9.78 27.82 -30.07
C SER A 768 8.76 28.82 -29.55
N GLU A 769 8.88 29.23 -28.29
CA GLU A 769 7.98 30.22 -27.69
C GLU A 769 8.20 31.63 -28.28
N GLN A 770 9.45 32.05 -28.52
CA GLN A 770 9.74 33.29 -29.23
C GLN A 770 9.17 33.27 -30.67
N ARG A 771 9.22 32.12 -31.36
CA ARG A 771 8.59 31.99 -32.69
C ARG A 771 7.08 32.07 -32.62
N TRP A 772 6.47 31.49 -31.58
CA TRP A 772 5.05 31.59 -31.32
C TRP A 772 4.62 33.02 -30.99
N SER A 773 5.34 33.71 -30.09
CA SER A 773 5.14 35.12 -29.74
C SER A 773 5.28 36.03 -30.97
N ARG A 774 6.26 35.80 -31.85
CA ARG A 774 6.37 36.51 -33.14
C ARG A 774 5.15 36.28 -34.03
N ALA A 775 4.66 35.04 -34.14
CA ALA A 775 3.47 34.73 -34.92
C ALA A 775 2.21 35.43 -34.37
N LEU A 776 2.02 35.44 -33.04
CA LEU A 776 0.93 36.18 -32.38
C LEU A 776 1.05 37.69 -32.61
N LYS A 777 2.26 38.26 -32.48
CA LYS A 777 2.51 39.69 -32.77
C LYS A 777 2.17 40.03 -34.21
N THR A 778 2.66 39.25 -35.18
CA THR A 778 2.35 39.43 -36.60
C THR A 778 0.85 39.33 -36.87
N ALA A 779 0.12 38.40 -36.25
CA ALA A 779 -1.33 38.30 -36.39
C ALA A 779 -2.08 39.54 -35.85
N ARG A 780 -1.57 40.15 -34.78
CA ARG A 780 -2.17 41.30 -34.08
C ARG A 780 -1.80 42.69 -34.63
N VAL A 781 -0.85 42.79 -35.55
CA VAL A 781 -0.47 44.07 -36.20
C VAL A 781 -1.70 44.78 -36.77
N SER A 782 -1.89 46.07 -36.46
CA SER A 782 -3.07 46.84 -36.92
C SER A 782 -3.08 47.14 -38.42
N SER A 783 -1.90 47.28 -39.06
CA SER A 783 -1.81 47.62 -40.48
C SER A 783 -1.64 46.38 -41.38
N MET A 784 -2.36 46.37 -42.50
CA MET A 784 -2.18 45.35 -43.53
C MET A 784 -0.80 45.41 -44.20
N ASP A 785 -0.22 46.60 -44.36
CA ASP A 785 1.10 46.76 -44.98
C ASP A 785 2.22 46.19 -44.11
N GLU A 786 2.12 46.37 -42.79
CA GLU A 786 3.08 45.83 -41.83
C GLU A 786 2.94 44.30 -41.70
N PHE A 787 1.70 43.78 -41.74
CA PHE A 787 1.45 42.34 -41.86
C PHE A 787 2.10 41.73 -43.12
N LEU A 788 1.93 42.39 -44.28
CA LEU A 788 2.55 41.97 -45.54
C LEU A 788 4.08 42.03 -45.48
N GLY A 789 4.63 43.06 -44.84
CA GLY A 789 6.07 43.20 -44.60
C GLY A 789 6.64 42.03 -43.80
N HIS A 790 5.95 41.60 -42.73
CA HIS A 790 6.35 40.42 -41.95
C HIS A 790 6.16 39.10 -42.72
N LEU A 791 5.08 38.98 -43.49
CA LEU A 791 4.81 37.78 -44.29
C LEU A 791 5.87 37.58 -45.39
N ALA A 792 6.39 38.65 -45.97
CA ALA A 792 7.45 38.59 -46.98
C ALA A 792 8.78 38.00 -46.45
N LEU A 793 9.02 38.05 -45.14
CA LEU A 793 10.19 37.45 -44.49
C LEU A 793 10.06 35.93 -44.31
N ILE A 794 8.86 35.37 -44.47
CA ILE A 794 8.62 33.94 -44.37
C ILE A 794 8.98 33.30 -45.72
N ARG A 795 9.80 32.24 -45.69
CA ARG A 795 10.37 31.64 -46.91
C ARG A 795 9.32 30.98 -47.81
N ASP A 796 8.43 30.18 -47.21
CA ASP A 796 7.43 29.41 -47.93
C ASP A 796 6.24 28.99 -47.05
N SER A 797 5.15 28.56 -47.69
CA SER A 797 3.92 28.09 -47.03
C SER A 797 4.05 26.76 -46.29
N ALA A 798 5.16 26.02 -46.48
CA ALA A 798 5.47 24.80 -45.75
C ALA A 798 6.29 25.07 -44.47
N SER A 799 6.87 26.27 -44.36
CA SER A 799 7.67 26.72 -43.22
C SER A 799 6.90 26.64 -41.90
N ARG A 800 7.65 26.48 -40.83
CA ARG A 800 7.10 26.38 -39.48
C ARG A 800 6.48 27.72 -39.05
N GLU A 801 7.08 28.83 -39.46
CA GLU A 801 6.65 30.20 -39.19
C GLU A 801 5.27 30.47 -39.81
N HIS A 802 5.05 30.05 -41.06
CA HIS A 802 3.74 30.16 -41.71
C HIS A 802 2.66 29.34 -40.98
N LYS A 803 2.99 28.10 -40.58
CA LYS A 803 2.06 27.23 -39.83
C LYS A 803 1.72 27.81 -38.46
N LEU A 804 2.69 28.40 -37.76
CA LEU A 804 2.48 29.07 -36.48
C LEU A 804 1.59 30.30 -36.64
N LEU A 805 1.75 31.09 -37.69
CA LEU A 805 0.90 32.25 -37.98
C LEU A 805 -0.55 31.85 -38.26
N TRP A 806 -0.77 30.75 -38.98
CA TRP A 806 -2.11 30.16 -39.15
C TRP A 806 -2.72 29.73 -37.82
N LYS A 807 -1.95 29.01 -36.99
CA LYS A 807 -2.40 28.59 -35.67
C LYS A 807 -2.74 29.79 -34.76
N ALA A 808 -1.97 30.87 -34.84
CA ALA A 808 -2.22 32.11 -34.11
C ALA A 808 -3.54 32.78 -34.55
N LEU A 809 -3.78 32.92 -35.86
CA LEU A 809 -5.03 33.47 -36.37
C LEU A 809 -6.22 32.58 -36.05
N GLN A 810 -6.07 31.25 -36.10
CA GLN A 810 -7.13 30.33 -35.69
C GLN A 810 -7.53 30.56 -34.22
N GLN A 811 -6.55 30.67 -33.32
CA GLN A 811 -6.82 30.92 -31.90
C GLN A 811 -7.48 32.28 -31.66
N LEU A 812 -7.02 33.33 -32.34
CA LEU A 812 -7.59 34.68 -32.23
C LEU A 812 -8.95 34.82 -32.93
N GLY A 813 -9.23 34.01 -33.95
CA GLY A 813 -10.51 33.99 -34.65
C GLY A 813 -11.62 33.31 -33.85
N SER A 814 -11.26 32.43 -32.92
CA SER A 814 -12.16 31.76 -31.99
C SER A 814 -12.38 32.52 -30.67
N SER A 815 -11.70 33.65 -30.46
CA SER A 815 -11.91 34.51 -29.29
C SER A 815 -12.87 35.66 -29.59
N ASP A 816 -13.47 36.24 -28.55
CA ASP A 816 -14.42 37.37 -28.67
C ASP A 816 -13.78 38.67 -29.23
N LYS A 817 -12.46 38.69 -29.43
CA LYS A 817 -11.69 39.84 -29.92
C LYS A 817 -10.86 39.45 -31.14
N GLN A 818 -11.52 39.38 -32.29
CA GLN A 818 -10.84 39.19 -33.57
C GLN A 818 -9.87 40.36 -33.86
N PRO A 819 -8.69 40.09 -34.44
CA PRO A 819 -7.74 41.14 -34.78
C PRO A 819 -8.25 42.01 -35.93
N GLU A 820 -7.80 43.27 -36.00
CA GLU A 820 -8.12 44.16 -37.13
C GLU A 820 -7.68 43.52 -38.46
N HIS A 821 -8.50 43.69 -39.50
CA HIS A 821 -8.28 43.08 -40.82
C HIS A 821 -8.15 41.53 -40.79
N TYR A 822 -8.77 40.84 -39.82
CA TYR A 822 -8.69 39.38 -39.68
C TYR A 822 -8.96 38.62 -40.99
N GLU A 823 -10.08 38.89 -41.65
CA GLU A 823 -10.45 38.24 -42.91
C GLU A 823 -9.49 38.61 -44.06
N ASP A 824 -9.01 39.86 -44.13
CA ASP A 824 -8.06 40.26 -45.16
C ASP A 824 -6.69 39.57 -44.97
N LYS A 825 -6.19 39.49 -43.74
CA LYS A 825 -4.96 38.76 -43.37
C LYS A 825 -5.08 37.27 -43.68
N LEU A 826 -6.21 36.67 -43.29
CA LEU A 826 -6.51 35.27 -43.57
C LEU A 826 -6.63 35.03 -45.09
N GLY A 827 -7.24 35.96 -45.83
CA GLY A 827 -7.36 35.92 -47.27
C GLY A 827 -6.01 35.94 -47.97
N VAL A 828 -5.07 36.77 -47.53
CA VAL A 828 -3.70 36.79 -48.06
C VAL A 828 -2.97 35.48 -47.75
N LEU A 829 -3.14 34.90 -46.56
CA LEU A 829 -2.51 33.62 -46.20
C LEU A 829 -3.07 32.43 -46.98
N ILE A 830 -4.37 32.43 -47.25
CA ILE A 830 -5.05 31.39 -48.04
C ILE A 830 -4.65 31.48 -49.52
N THR A 831 -4.66 32.70 -50.07
CA THR A 831 -4.51 32.93 -51.51
C THR A 831 -3.08 33.24 -51.94
N GLY A 832 -2.21 33.65 -51.03
CA GLY A 832 -0.86 34.15 -51.30
C GLY A 832 -0.83 35.48 -52.07
N ARG A 833 -1.95 36.19 -52.14
CA ARG A 833 -2.16 37.35 -53.03
C ARG A 833 -2.72 38.55 -52.29
N THR A 834 -2.26 39.73 -52.66
CA THR A 834 -2.82 41.01 -52.20
C THR A 834 -3.26 41.87 -53.38
N LYS A 835 -4.20 42.78 -53.14
CA LYS A 835 -4.72 43.70 -54.16
C LYS A 835 -3.78 44.90 -54.27
N THR A 836 -3.35 45.21 -55.49
CA THR A 836 -2.51 46.38 -55.80
C THR A 836 -3.36 47.65 -55.93
N THR A 837 -2.69 48.81 -55.89
CA THR A 837 -3.31 50.13 -56.10
C THR A 837 -4.03 50.28 -57.45
N HIS A 838 -3.65 49.49 -58.46
CA HIS A 838 -4.28 49.48 -59.78
C HIS A 838 -5.47 48.51 -59.90
N GLY A 839 -5.82 47.80 -58.81
CA GLY A 839 -6.97 46.89 -58.76
C GLY A 839 -6.64 45.43 -59.09
N ASP A 840 -5.45 45.15 -59.60
CA ASP A 840 -4.97 43.79 -59.91
C ASP A 840 -4.43 43.07 -58.67
N TYR A 841 -4.51 41.74 -58.63
CA TYR A 841 -3.95 40.93 -57.55
C TYR A 841 -2.53 40.48 -57.86
N GLN A 842 -1.59 40.82 -56.98
CA GLN A 842 -0.19 40.39 -57.08
C GLN A 842 0.10 39.27 -56.09
N VAL A 843 0.91 38.29 -56.52
CA VAL A 843 1.41 37.22 -55.65
C VAL A 843 2.48 37.79 -54.72
N VAL A 844 2.24 37.71 -53.42
CA VAL A 844 3.12 38.24 -52.37
C VAL A 844 3.74 37.15 -51.49
N PHE A 845 3.21 35.93 -51.53
CA PHE A 845 3.74 34.80 -50.76
C PHE A 845 3.64 33.46 -51.51
N ASN A 846 4.72 32.67 -51.46
CA ASN A 846 5.01 31.39 -52.10
C ASN A 846 3.99 30.78 -53.12
N ARG A 847 4.30 30.94 -54.42
CA ARG A 847 3.84 30.17 -55.59
C ARG A 847 2.33 29.81 -55.65
N GLY A 848 1.48 30.83 -55.74
CA GLY A 848 0.28 30.88 -56.59
C GLY A 848 -0.83 29.82 -56.45
N ASN A 849 -0.67 28.77 -55.66
CA ASN A 849 -1.59 27.64 -55.60
C ASN A 849 -2.41 27.70 -54.32
N LEU A 850 -3.73 27.69 -54.48
CA LEU A 850 -4.68 27.80 -53.38
C LEU A 850 -4.65 26.56 -52.48
N HIS A 851 -4.84 26.72 -51.18
CA HIS A 851 -4.95 25.60 -50.25
C HIS A 851 -6.27 24.85 -50.50
N PRO A 852 -6.33 23.50 -50.65
CA PRO A 852 -7.54 22.80 -51.07
C PRO A 852 -8.70 22.88 -50.06
N HIS A 853 -8.41 23.02 -48.76
CA HIS A 853 -9.41 23.17 -47.71
C HIS A 853 -9.00 24.23 -46.66
N PRO A 854 -9.14 25.53 -46.95
CA PRO A 854 -8.81 26.59 -46.00
C PRO A 854 -9.75 26.61 -44.77
N THR A 855 -10.97 26.08 -44.90
CA THR A 855 -11.96 25.96 -43.80
C THR A 855 -11.52 25.07 -42.65
N LYS A 856 -10.60 24.11 -42.88
CA LYS A 856 -10.08 23.22 -41.83
C LYS A 856 -9.01 23.86 -40.96
N LEU A 857 -8.66 25.10 -41.22
CA LEU A 857 -7.43 25.69 -40.73
C LEU A 857 -7.64 27.03 -40.01
N ALA A 858 -8.74 27.74 -40.28
CA ALA A 858 -9.21 28.86 -39.48
C ALA A 858 -10.73 29.05 -39.67
N PRO A 859 -11.47 29.54 -38.65
CA PRO A 859 -12.88 29.88 -38.80
C PRO A 859 -13.05 31.03 -39.80
N MET A 860 -14.04 30.91 -40.68
CA MET A 860 -14.38 31.87 -41.73
C MET A 860 -15.88 32.05 -41.85
N SER A 861 -16.36 33.28 -42.00
CA SER A 861 -17.76 33.59 -42.28
C SER A 861 -18.19 33.04 -43.65
N ALA A 862 -19.48 32.78 -43.84
CA ALA A 862 -20.01 32.30 -45.12
C ALA A 862 -19.78 33.33 -46.25
N ASP A 863 -19.96 34.62 -45.94
CA ASP A 863 -19.76 35.73 -46.87
C ASP A 863 -18.30 35.82 -47.34
N PHE A 864 -17.36 35.63 -46.41
CA PHE A 864 -15.93 35.61 -46.75
C PHE A 864 -15.56 34.39 -47.61
N GLN A 865 -16.14 33.22 -47.33
CA GLN A 865 -15.94 32.03 -48.16
C GLN A 865 -16.44 32.25 -49.59
N ALA A 866 -17.63 32.84 -49.76
CA ALA A 866 -18.19 33.20 -51.06
C ALA A 866 -17.30 34.20 -51.81
N LYS A 867 -16.84 35.26 -51.12
CA LYS A 867 -15.91 36.27 -51.67
C LYS A 867 -14.61 35.64 -52.18
N LEU A 868 -14.04 34.69 -51.46
CA LEU A 868 -12.81 33.99 -51.90
C LEU A 868 -13.04 33.17 -53.17
N ARG A 869 -14.17 32.47 -53.28
CA ARG A 869 -14.53 31.69 -54.48
C ARG A 869 -14.77 32.59 -55.69
N GLU A 870 -15.50 33.69 -55.50
CA GLU A 870 -15.74 34.70 -56.54
C GLU A 870 -14.42 35.27 -57.08
N LEU A 871 -13.49 35.63 -56.19
CA LEU A 871 -12.16 36.12 -56.58
C LEU A 871 -11.36 35.07 -57.36
N ARG A 872 -11.43 33.79 -56.96
CA ARG A 872 -10.78 32.70 -57.71
C ARG A 872 -11.33 32.59 -59.14
N LEU A 873 -12.65 32.67 -59.32
CA LEU A 873 -13.31 32.59 -60.63
C LEU A 873 -12.96 33.81 -61.50
N LYS A 874 -13.08 35.01 -60.93
CA LYS A 874 -12.85 36.29 -61.62
C LYS A 874 -11.44 36.41 -62.18
N TYR A 875 -10.44 35.92 -61.45
CA TYR A 875 -9.03 36.02 -61.84
C TYR A 875 -8.43 34.68 -62.32
N ASN A 876 -9.27 33.65 -62.51
CA ASN A 876 -8.89 32.32 -62.97
C ASN A 876 -7.65 31.74 -62.25
N TRP A 877 -7.65 31.78 -60.91
CA TRP A 877 -6.51 31.30 -60.14
C TRP A 877 -6.40 29.77 -60.15
N PRO A 878 -5.18 29.21 -60.33
CA PRO A 878 -4.99 27.77 -60.40
C PRO A 878 -5.23 27.09 -59.05
N THR A 879 -6.05 26.04 -59.08
CA THR A 879 -6.42 25.18 -57.93
C THR A 879 -5.50 23.97 -57.77
N HIS A 880 -4.77 23.59 -58.82
CA HIS A 880 -3.84 22.45 -58.82
C HIS A 880 -2.39 22.91 -58.94
N HIS A 881 -1.46 22.15 -58.37
CA HIS A 881 -0.04 22.47 -58.48
C HIS A 881 0.53 21.98 -59.81
N THR A 882 1.13 22.88 -60.58
CA THR A 882 1.86 22.54 -61.81
C THR A 882 3.35 22.92 -61.70
N TYR A 883 4.24 21.95 -61.87
CA TYR A 883 5.67 22.17 -62.05
C TYR A 883 5.96 22.71 -63.47
N ARG A 884 7.15 23.30 -63.65
CA ARG A 884 7.60 23.75 -64.98
C ARG A 884 7.74 22.53 -65.91
N ALA A 885 7.18 22.64 -67.11
CA ALA A 885 7.24 21.57 -68.11
C ALA A 885 8.69 21.21 -68.47
N GLY A 886 8.96 19.90 -68.54
CA GLY A 886 10.24 19.35 -69.03
C GLY A 886 11.47 19.56 -68.13
N LYS A 887 11.33 20.11 -66.92
CA LYS A 887 12.45 20.27 -65.98
C LYS A 887 12.05 19.91 -64.54
N PRO A 888 12.69 18.89 -63.93
CA PRO A 888 12.58 18.65 -62.50
C PRO A 888 13.06 19.87 -61.70
N ASN A 889 12.48 20.10 -60.53
CA ASN A 889 13.00 21.09 -59.60
C ASN A 889 14.35 20.65 -59.00
N ARG A 890 14.99 21.50 -58.20
CA ARG A 890 16.30 21.20 -57.55
C ARG A 890 16.33 19.92 -56.69
N ILE A 891 15.18 19.35 -56.35
CA ILE A 891 15.03 18.15 -55.50
C ILE A 891 14.54 16.96 -56.35
N GLY A 892 14.41 17.12 -57.68
CA GLY A 892 14.02 16.05 -58.60
C GLY A 892 12.52 15.90 -58.85
N HIS A 893 11.65 16.76 -58.32
CA HIS A 893 10.21 16.68 -58.55
C HIS A 893 9.78 17.37 -59.86
N SER A 894 8.92 16.70 -60.64
CA SER A 894 8.34 17.16 -61.90
C SER A 894 6.83 16.93 -61.93
N ASN A 895 6.18 17.26 -63.06
CA ASN A 895 4.77 16.90 -63.27
C ASN A 895 4.57 15.37 -63.37
N GLU A 896 5.55 14.59 -63.86
CA GLU A 896 5.46 13.12 -63.88
C GLU A 896 5.79 12.48 -62.53
N ASN A 897 6.66 13.12 -61.71
CA ASN A 897 6.99 12.68 -60.36
C ASN A 897 6.77 13.80 -59.32
N PRO A 898 5.50 14.13 -59.01
CA PRO A 898 5.17 15.21 -58.10
C PRO A 898 5.53 14.87 -56.65
N SER A 899 5.91 15.87 -55.86
CA SER A 899 6.14 15.67 -54.41
C SER A 899 4.85 15.27 -53.70
N GLU A 900 4.94 14.63 -52.53
CA GLU A 900 3.75 14.30 -51.72
C GLU A 900 2.84 15.51 -51.47
N TRP A 901 3.44 16.68 -51.23
CA TRP A 901 2.72 17.92 -51.03
C TRP A 901 1.93 18.35 -52.29
N ALA A 902 2.53 18.20 -53.48
CA ALA A 902 1.87 18.50 -54.75
C ALA A 902 0.80 17.46 -55.10
N LYS A 903 1.02 16.19 -54.77
CA LYS A 903 0.03 15.10 -54.89
C LYS A 903 -1.21 15.37 -54.02
N LYS A 904 -1.02 15.67 -52.72
CA LYS A 904 -2.12 16.00 -51.79
C LYS A 904 -2.94 17.20 -52.22
N ARG A 905 -2.32 18.21 -52.85
CA ARG A 905 -3.01 19.40 -53.38
C ARG A 905 -3.70 19.18 -54.72
N SER A 906 -3.18 18.29 -55.56
CA SER A 906 -3.68 18.12 -56.94
C SER A 906 -4.63 16.93 -57.10
N MET A 907 -4.67 15.99 -56.15
CA MET A 907 -5.51 14.78 -56.19
C MET A 907 -6.65 14.77 -55.14
N ALA A 908 -6.98 15.90 -54.53
CA ALA A 908 -8.16 16.00 -53.66
C ALA A 908 -9.43 15.94 -54.52
N GLY A 909 -10.32 14.97 -54.26
CA GLY A 909 -11.49 14.72 -55.13
C GLY A 909 -12.57 15.81 -55.12
N THR A 910 -12.66 16.60 -54.05
CA THR A 910 -13.50 17.81 -53.95
C THR A 910 -12.77 18.84 -53.12
N THR A 911 -12.57 20.05 -53.63
CA THR A 911 -11.89 21.15 -52.93
C THR A 911 -12.85 22.29 -52.56
N PHE A 912 -12.45 23.12 -51.60
CA PHE A 912 -13.20 24.33 -51.20
C PHE A 912 -13.50 25.29 -52.36
N TRP A 913 -12.70 25.23 -53.43
CA TRP A 913 -12.77 26.11 -54.61
C TRP A 913 -13.66 25.59 -55.74
N GLU A 914 -14.15 24.36 -55.61
CA GLU A 914 -14.99 23.65 -56.58
C GLU A 914 -16.43 23.49 -56.10
N GLN A 915 -16.75 23.96 -54.88
CA GLN A 915 -18.11 24.05 -54.38
C GLN A 915 -18.72 25.38 -54.87
N ASP A 916 -19.80 25.30 -55.65
CA ASP A 916 -20.62 26.45 -56.02
C ASP A 916 -21.22 27.13 -54.77
#